data_AF-A0A3M1AWV1-F1
#
_entry.id   AF-A0A3M1AWV1-F1
#
_cell.length_a   1.000
_cell.length_b   1.000
_cell.length_c   1.000
_cell.angle_alpha   90.00
_cell.angle_beta   90.00
_cell.angle_gamma   90.00
#
_symmetry.space_group_name_H-M   'P 1'
#
loop_
_entity.id
_entity.type
_entity.pdbx_description
1 polymer ?
#
loop_
_entity_poly.entity_id
_entity_poly.type
_entity_poly.pdbx_seq_one_letter_code
_entity_poly.pdbx_strand_id
1 'polypeptide(L)'
;MERRGGESGREPLRDPLPSPATVVEAAPSPPLFEVESPEEGDALRTPWIGVPPIRYEQLAPEIRGIIHPGAPDQALQRVLDRRIKRLPTARWAAAVVFLSQGQEVSPLIRERALERLLEFSLADLEEIVTSLDPLPQLLDVVARHPRLTAPLCQQIIRHERTFDATLCTLAYEGKETRLLRENHERLNRCPHLFHLLGESGKETVGFPYHNLPPALQARFPKGASLRQKRLAAAGAFPASAIDLIRLLFHLSFDPEEKVWKSALETLENLPRELWRRFLSDPGANVQIIDFYVHRQVERGIEDEDLLPLVFNNPATPERITSFLAATLRSPFLLELLVGNAGLFERAPMTFWGLLHNPVVGEAQIARIAERSANFQEMRERFRKLTAATGGGGREVGDLTGSRQMFASTAALEEIPYLDTLLSELLPIGFASLSENLRRILGPETPLSIKEEIYLGERALHLSDLYEALYFLLFDADPQVRRGAYQALSEFSEEVVRDLAARESTLPQLIDFFARNEFYRQNPQWPDLCEAIVRNERVFSRTLLFILTHLKGEEARPVLGTILQNRARVAGQPWLWQALWRHPDLGEGEREELSALRPPYSALSRNVRERFPENAPLPARLAAARGLLPLPGNEMVRLTFHLTFDPEERVHRTALKSFAELPYALLRPAVEGSRDPSFLEAVARFHLERTKRTPLSNEARSEWLGLFEAILLNPNTNDFTLAWIAFEVEDPYLIEILGNNLVRINEAPAIFEGLLRNRLTPRAMLAKIGDFAPHLKEIYDRVQAEISEASTFADLEMPEEDLLALAEEELEEMAQSFDFDEDLVEEIEEEVSSEQKGSMLQRILRMNMRERRMLAYKGNREARTILMKTYNRMLQNFVLMNPQITIDEIVRYANDRMMSEDVIRTITLNDAWTK
;
A
#
# COMPACT_ATOMS: atom_id res chain seq x y z
N MET A 1 -46.10 -56.59 -14.18
CA MET A 1 -46.76 -57.21 -15.34
C MET A 1 -47.13 -56.11 -16.32
N GLU A 2 -46.69 -56.27 -17.58
CA GLU A 2 -47.25 -55.76 -18.85
C GLU A 2 -47.63 -54.25 -18.97
N ARG A 3 -46.84 -53.42 -19.65
CA ARG A 3 -46.71 -53.17 -21.12
C ARG A 3 -47.71 -52.12 -21.68
N ARG A 4 -47.11 -50.97 -22.00
CA ARG A 4 -47.20 -50.11 -23.21
C ARG A 4 -48.54 -49.49 -23.64
N GLY A 5 -48.47 -48.16 -23.85
CA GLY A 5 -48.68 -47.56 -25.18
C GLY A 5 -49.81 -46.54 -25.25
N GLY A 6 -49.47 -45.25 -25.34
CA GLY A 6 -50.41 -44.17 -25.64
C GLY A 6 -49.69 -42.95 -26.19
N GLU A 7 -49.79 -42.76 -27.50
CA GLU A 7 -49.35 -41.58 -28.25
C GLU A 7 -50.32 -40.40 -28.05
N SER A 8 -49.79 -39.17 -28.12
CA SER A 8 -50.20 -38.09 -29.05
C SER A 8 -50.09 -36.69 -28.41
N GLY A 9 -49.52 -35.73 -29.15
CA GLY A 9 -49.64 -34.31 -28.82
C GLY A 9 -48.50 -33.38 -29.29
N ARG A 10 -48.46 -33.12 -30.60
CA ARG A 10 -48.03 -31.92 -31.35
C ARG A 10 -47.02 -30.91 -30.75
N GLU A 11 -46.01 -30.59 -31.57
CA GLU A 11 -44.90 -29.63 -31.44
C GLU A 11 -45.30 -28.15 -31.29
N PRO A 12 -44.32 -27.28 -30.96
CA PRO A 12 -43.87 -26.35 -32.01
C PRO A 12 -42.35 -26.15 -32.11
N LEU A 13 -41.88 -26.09 -33.36
CA LEU A 13 -40.78 -25.29 -33.93
C LEU A 13 -39.57 -24.98 -33.03
N ARG A 14 -38.46 -25.70 -33.28
CA ARG A 14 -37.09 -25.27 -32.96
C ARG A 14 -36.28 -25.19 -34.26
N ASP A 15 -35.65 -24.05 -34.47
CA ASP A 15 -34.64 -23.86 -35.51
C ASP A 15 -33.53 -24.92 -35.43
N PRO A 16 -32.96 -25.36 -36.57
CA PRO A 16 -31.94 -26.39 -36.59
C PRO A 16 -30.63 -25.83 -36.05
N LEU A 17 -30.08 -26.47 -35.01
CA LEU A 17 -28.70 -26.30 -34.59
C LEU A 17 -27.75 -26.55 -35.78
N PRO A 18 -26.71 -25.73 -35.98
CA PRO A 18 -25.73 -26.00 -37.01
C PRO A 18 -24.97 -27.31 -36.68
N SER A 19 -24.79 -28.13 -37.71
CA SER A 19 -24.03 -29.39 -37.66
C SER A 19 -22.60 -29.18 -37.14
N PRO A 20 -21.99 -30.17 -36.46
CA PRO A 20 -20.62 -30.05 -35.97
C PRO A 20 -19.68 -29.83 -37.16
N ALA A 21 -18.94 -28.73 -37.09
CA ALA A 21 -17.93 -28.37 -38.07
C ALA A 21 -16.93 -29.52 -38.26
N THR A 22 -16.65 -29.77 -39.53
CA THR A 22 -15.61 -30.62 -40.08
C THR A 22 -14.32 -30.47 -39.29
N VAL A 23 -13.77 -31.59 -38.82
CA VAL A 23 -12.41 -31.66 -38.27
C VAL A 23 -11.46 -31.22 -39.37
N VAL A 24 -10.98 -29.97 -39.28
CA VAL A 24 -9.84 -29.52 -40.07
C VAL A 24 -8.63 -30.18 -39.43
N GLU A 25 -8.05 -31.16 -40.13
CA GLU A 25 -6.75 -31.71 -39.76
C GLU A 25 -5.73 -30.55 -39.71
N ALA A 26 -5.31 -30.21 -38.49
CA ALA A 26 -4.23 -29.26 -38.27
C ALA A 26 -2.96 -29.81 -38.92
N ALA A 27 -2.30 -28.96 -39.73
CA ALA A 27 -0.96 -29.25 -40.22
C ALA A 27 -0.04 -29.57 -39.02
N PRO A 28 0.85 -30.56 -39.11
CA PRO A 28 1.72 -30.91 -38.00
C PRO A 28 2.63 -29.72 -37.65
N SER A 29 2.59 -29.30 -36.39
CA SER A 29 3.50 -28.32 -35.80
C SER A 29 4.95 -28.79 -35.99
N PRO A 30 5.91 -27.89 -36.29
CA PRO A 30 7.31 -28.29 -36.42
C PRO A 30 7.81 -28.87 -35.08
N PRO A 31 8.68 -29.89 -35.10
CA PRO A 31 9.21 -30.46 -33.87
C PRO A 31 10.08 -29.42 -33.15
N LEU A 32 9.85 -29.23 -31.86
CA LEU A 32 10.79 -28.53 -30.98
C LEU A 32 12.04 -29.42 -30.89
N PHE A 33 13.13 -28.95 -31.47
CA PHE A 33 14.42 -29.63 -31.48
C PHE A 33 14.91 -29.89 -30.03
N GLU A 34 15.41 -31.11 -29.78
CA GLU A 34 16.40 -31.33 -28.75
C GLU A 34 17.67 -30.56 -29.18
N VAL A 35 17.90 -29.37 -28.61
CA VAL A 35 19.08 -28.56 -28.90
C VAL A 35 20.00 -28.65 -27.68
N GLU A 36 21.20 -29.21 -27.89
CA GLU A 36 22.33 -29.13 -26.96
C GLU A 36 22.58 -27.66 -26.56
N SER A 37 23.08 -27.43 -25.35
CA SER A 37 23.40 -26.07 -24.85
C SER A 37 24.15 -25.24 -25.90
N PRO A 38 23.62 -24.09 -26.36
CA PRO A 38 24.23 -23.32 -27.43
C PRO A 38 25.63 -22.81 -27.06
N GLU A 39 26.54 -22.70 -28.04
CA GLU A 39 27.85 -22.08 -27.85
C GLU A 39 27.70 -20.56 -27.52
N GLU A 40 28.73 -19.94 -26.92
CA GLU A 40 28.72 -18.51 -26.55
C GLU A 40 28.35 -17.61 -27.76
N GLY A 41 27.16 -16.99 -27.71
CA GLY A 41 26.68 -16.05 -28.73
C GLY A 41 25.55 -16.55 -29.64
N ASP A 42 25.16 -17.83 -29.55
CA ASP A 42 24.09 -18.40 -30.38
C ASP A 42 22.68 -17.92 -29.98
N ALA A 43 22.47 -17.49 -28.73
CA ALA A 43 21.16 -17.02 -28.24
C ALA A 43 20.59 -15.82 -29.03
N LEU A 44 21.44 -14.90 -29.49
CA LEU A 44 21.04 -13.76 -30.34
C LEU A 44 20.92 -14.13 -31.82
N ARG A 45 21.45 -15.29 -32.23
CA ARG A 45 21.42 -15.83 -33.59
C ARG A 45 20.25 -16.79 -33.84
N THR A 46 19.65 -17.33 -32.77
CA THR A 46 18.39 -18.09 -32.85
C THR A 46 17.21 -17.19 -33.22
N PRO A 47 16.16 -17.72 -33.90
CA PRO A 47 14.96 -16.95 -34.19
C PRO A 47 14.34 -16.41 -32.89
N TRP A 48 13.91 -15.16 -32.90
CA TRP A 48 13.32 -14.49 -31.74
C TRP A 48 11.87 -14.98 -31.57
N ILE A 49 11.71 -16.23 -31.14
CA ILE A 49 10.40 -16.88 -31.03
C ILE A 49 9.60 -16.18 -29.93
N GLY A 50 8.47 -15.58 -30.32
CA GLY A 50 7.55 -14.92 -29.40
C GLY A 50 7.81 -13.44 -29.13
N VAL A 51 8.86 -12.84 -29.72
CA VAL A 51 9.10 -11.39 -29.67
C VAL A 51 8.92 -10.82 -31.09
N PRO A 52 8.02 -9.85 -31.30
CA PRO A 52 7.74 -9.31 -32.62
C PRO A 52 8.91 -8.47 -33.12
N PRO A 53 9.23 -8.50 -34.43
CA PRO A 53 10.31 -7.70 -34.97
C PRO A 53 10.03 -6.21 -34.80
N ILE A 54 11.09 -5.41 -34.69
CA ILE A 54 10.95 -3.95 -34.72
C ILE A 54 10.38 -3.57 -36.09
N ARG A 55 9.29 -2.81 -36.09
CA ARG A 55 8.68 -2.27 -37.30
C ARG A 55 9.35 -0.97 -37.72
N TYR A 56 9.27 -0.65 -39.00
CA TYR A 56 9.92 0.54 -39.56
C TYR A 56 9.46 1.85 -38.89
N GLU A 57 8.18 1.93 -38.52
CA GLU A 57 7.56 3.09 -37.87
C GLU A 57 8.11 3.33 -36.46
N GLN A 58 8.65 2.28 -35.81
CA GLN A 58 9.23 2.36 -34.47
C GLN A 58 10.67 2.92 -34.49
N LEU A 59 11.26 3.09 -35.68
CA LEU A 59 12.57 3.70 -35.81
C LEU A 59 12.50 5.23 -35.64
N ALA A 60 13.58 5.77 -35.08
CA ALA A 60 13.74 7.21 -34.93
C ALA A 60 13.61 7.91 -36.31
N PRO A 61 12.86 9.04 -36.43
CA PRO A 61 12.67 9.74 -37.70
C PRO A 61 13.99 10.06 -38.43
N GLU A 62 15.05 10.33 -37.67
CA GLU A 62 16.40 10.65 -38.17
C GLU A 62 17.07 9.46 -38.88
N ILE A 63 16.69 8.23 -38.52
CA ILE A 63 17.21 6.99 -39.13
C ILE A 63 16.29 6.50 -40.25
N ARG A 64 14.98 6.76 -40.18
CA ARG A 64 14.01 6.37 -41.21
C ARG A 64 14.39 6.90 -42.61
N GLY A 65 14.96 8.10 -42.70
CA GLY A 65 15.46 8.62 -43.99
C GLY A 65 16.67 7.86 -44.58
N ILE A 66 17.36 7.05 -43.78
CA ILE A 66 18.56 6.29 -44.16
C ILE A 66 18.21 4.82 -44.42
N ILE A 67 17.36 4.22 -43.58
CA ILE A 67 16.90 2.84 -43.71
C ILE A 67 15.65 2.83 -44.58
N HIS A 68 15.71 2.23 -45.77
CA HIS A 68 14.55 2.04 -46.66
C HIS A 68 14.81 0.89 -47.62
N PRO A 69 13.76 0.31 -48.25
CA PRO A 69 13.93 -0.71 -49.27
C PRO A 69 14.79 -0.17 -50.43
N GLY A 70 15.97 -0.75 -50.63
CA GLY A 70 16.95 -0.31 -51.64
C GLY A 70 18.05 0.66 -51.15
N ALA A 71 18.15 0.93 -49.85
CA ALA A 71 19.26 1.70 -49.30
C ALA A 71 20.61 1.02 -49.59
N PRO A 72 21.66 1.76 -50.01
CA PRO A 72 22.95 1.16 -50.31
C PRO A 72 23.62 0.65 -49.03
N ASP A 73 24.25 -0.53 -49.09
CA ASP A 73 24.92 -1.18 -47.95
C ASP A 73 25.90 -0.24 -47.23
N GLN A 74 26.59 0.65 -47.95
CA GLN A 74 27.47 1.67 -47.34
C GLN A 74 26.74 2.64 -46.40
N ALA A 75 25.49 3.01 -46.71
CA ALA A 75 24.69 3.88 -45.85
C ALA A 75 24.21 3.14 -44.59
N LEU A 76 23.80 1.87 -44.73
CA LEU A 76 23.43 1.02 -43.60
C LEU A 76 24.63 0.72 -42.69
N GLN A 77 25.81 0.52 -43.28
CA GLN A 77 27.05 0.30 -42.54
C GLN A 77 27.46 1.54 -41.72
N ARG A 78 27.20 2.76 -42.22
CA ARG A 78 27.39 4.00 -41.43
C ARG A 78 26.47 4.06 -40.21
N VAL A 79 25.25 3.52 -40.30
CA VAL A 79 24.33 3.39 -39.15
C VAL A 79 24.91 2.42 -38.13
N LEU A 80 25.36 1.23 -38.56
CA LEU A 80 25.97 0.22 -37.68
C LEU A 80 27.25 0.72 -36.99
N ASP A 81 28.09 1.45 -37.71
CA ASP A 81 29.33 2.05 -37.19
C ASP A 81 29.09 3.30 -36.32
N ARG A 82 27.83 3.69 -36.10
CA ARG A 82 27.42 4.89 -35.36
C ARG A 82 28.01 6.18 -35.94
N ARG A 83 28.32 6.19 -37.25
CA ARG A 83 28.87 7.32 -38.04
C ARG A 83 27.77 8.22 -38.62
N ILE A 84 26.65 8.31 -37.93
CA ILE A 84 25.51 9.16 -38.23
C ILE A 84 25.44 10.29 -37.19
N LYS A 85 24.47 11.19 -37.31
CA LYS A 85 24.20 12.22 -36.29
C LYS A 85 24.08 11.54 -34.92
N ARG A 86 24.67 12.12 -33.85
CA ARG A 86 24.66 11.52 -32.51
C ARG A 86 23.23 11.20 -32.08
N LEU A 87 22.96 9.92 -31.84
CA LEU A 87 21.70 9.41 -31.31
C LEU A 87 21.92 8.72 -29.96
N PRO A 88 20.96 8.82 -29.03
CA PRO A 88 20.94 8.03 -27.80
C PRO A 88 21.10 6.53 -28.09
N THR A 89 21.74 5.79 -27.18
CA THR A 89 22.11 4.38 -27.44
C THR A 89 20.90 3.51 -27.71
N ALA A 90 19.78 3.69 -26.99
CA ALA A 90 18.55 2.95 -27.24
C ALA A 90 17.97 3.18 -28.66
N ARG A 91 17.97 4.42 -29.16
CA ARG A 91 17.46 4.74 -30.52
C ARG A 91 18.35 4.16 -31.62
N TRP A 92 19.66 4.19 -31.40
CA TRP A 92 20.62 3.56 -32.31
C TRP A 92 20.50 2.03 -32.26
N ALA A 93 20.41 1.44 -31.07
CA ALA A 93 20.25 0.00 -30.87
C ALA A 93 18.97 -0.53 -31.54
N ALA A 94 17.87 0.23 -31.51
CA ALA A 94 16.64 -0.11 -32.23
C ALA A 94 16.87 -0.28 -33.74
N ALA A 95 17.71 0.57 -34.34
CA ALA A 95 18.07 0.43 -35.74
C ALA A 95 19.00 -0.77 -36.01
N VAL A 96 19.93 -1.07 -35.09
CA VAL A 96 20.79 -2.25 -35.21
C VAL A 96 19.94 -3.53 -35.14
N VAL A 97 18.98 -3.61 -34.22
CA VAL A 97 18.04 -4.73 -34.10
C VAL A 97 17.12 -4.84 -35.33
N PHE A 98 16.60 -3.72 -35.83
CA PHE A 98 15.81 -3.72 -37.06
C PHE A 98 16.60 -4.31 -38.25
N LEU A 99 17.86 -3.92 -38.41
CA LEU A 99 18.73 -4.41 -39.49
C LEU A 99 19.13 -5.88 -39.31
N SER A 100 19.21 -6.38 -38.07
CA SER A 100 19.47 -7.81 -37.83
C SER A 100 18.25 -8.70 -38.12
N GLN A 101 17.03 -8.15 -38.02
CA GLN A 101 15.77 -8.87 -38.25
C GLN A 101 15.24 -8.76 -39.70
N GLY A 102 15.64 -7.73 -40.45
CA GLY A 102 15.04 -7.39 -41.74
C GLY A 102 15.26 -8.41 -42.86
N GLN A 103 14.17 -8.89 -43.47
CA GLN A 103 14.21 -9.80 -44.63
C GLN A 103 14.67 -9.10 -45.93
N GLU A 104 14.52 -7.78 -46.03
CA GLU A 104 14.83 -6.96 -47.21
C GLU A 104 16.26 -6.37 -47.22
N VAL A 105 17.09 -6.74 -46.24
CA VAL A 105 18.46 -6.25 -46.07
C VAL A 105 19.46 -7.31 -46.57
N SER A 106 20.59 -6.88 -47.15
CA SER A 106 21.62 -7.81 -47.64
C SER A 106 22.13 -8.72 -46.51
N PRO A 107 22.44 -10.01 -46.80
CA PRO A 107 22.93 -10.95 -45.78
C PRO A 107 24.16 -10.43 -45.03
N LEU A 108 25.05 -9.70 -45.72
CA LEU A 108 26.25 -9.10 -45.15
C LEU A 108 25.93 -8.05 -44.07
N ILE A 109 24.98 -7.16 -44.33
CA ILE A 109 24.57 -6.13 -43.36
C ILE A 109 23.86 -6.77 -42.17
N ARG A 110 23.05 -7.81 -42.41
CA ARG A 110 22.37 -8.55 -41.34
C ARG A 110 23.38 -9.21 -40.39
N GLU A 111 24.38 -9.88 -40.94
CA GLU A 111 25.46 -10.52 -40.17
C GLU A 111 26.25 -9.47 -39.39
N ARG A 112 26.62 -8.35 -40.02
CA ARG A 112 27.31 -7.25 -39.34
C ARG A 112 26.47 -6.61 -38.24
N ALA A 113 25.15 -6.52 -38.41
CA ALA A 113 24.25 -6.02 -37.38
C ALA A 113 24.21 -6.96 -36.16
N LEU A 114 24.17 -8.28 -36.38
CA LEU A 114 24.25 -9.28 -35.31
C LEU A 114 25.60 -9.22 -34.56
N GLU A 115 26.71 -9.12 -35.28
CA GLU A 115 28.03 -8.89 -34.67
C GLU A 115 28.02 -7.63 -33.81
N ARG A 116 27.39 -6.55 -34.32
CA ARG A 116 27.35 -5.29 -33.58
C ARG A 116 26.54 -5.39 -32.30
N LEU A 117 25.46 -6.17 -32.25
CA LEU A 117 24.71 -6.43 -31.02
C LEU A 117 25.58 -7.13 -29.96
N LEU A 118 26.43 -8.09 -30.37
CA LEU A 118 27.36 -8.80 -29.48
C LEU A 118 28.49 -7.90 -28.97
N GLU A 119 28.84 -6.85 -29.71
CA GLU A 119 29.86 -5.88 -29.34
C GLU A 119 29.37 -4.85 -28.31
N PHE A 120 28.09 -4.83 -27.92
CA PHE A 120 27.55 -3.87 -26.95
C PHE A 120 28.28 -3.99 -25.61
N SER A 121 28.74 -2.85 -25.09
CA SER A 121 29.38 -2.77 -23.78
C SER A 121 28.35 -2.91 -22.66
N LEU A 122 28.78 -3.20 -21.43
CA LEU A 122 27.88 -3.19 -20.27
C LEU A 122 27.18 -1.83 -20.13
N ALA A 123 27.90 -0.74 -20.35
CA ALA A 123 27.32 0.61 -20.33
C ALA A 123 26.26 0.82 -21.42
N ASP A 124 26.43 0.26 -22.62
CA ASP A 124 25.40 0.34 -23.67
C ASP A 124 24.13 -0.43 -23.26
N LEU A 125 24.29 -1.60 -22.62
CA LEU A 125 23.17 -2.42 -22.16
C LEU A 125 22.44 -1.77 -20.96
N GLU A 126 23.20 -1.21 -20.02
CA GLU A 126 22.66 -0.43 -18.90
C GLU A 126 21.91 0.81 -19.42
N GLU A 127 22.46 1.55 -20.39
CA GLU A 127 21.78 2.70 -21.00
C GLU A 127 20.49 2.28 -21.74
N ILE A 128 20.46 1.09 -22.36
CA ILE A 128 19.25 0.56 -22.98
C ILE A 128 18.17 0.29 -21.93
N VAL A 129 18.51 -0.44 -20.85
CA VAL A 129 17.55 -0.83 -19.80
C VAL A 129 17.07 0.38 -19.00
N THR A 130 17.95 1.35 -18.75
CA THR A 130 17.65 2.60 -18.01
C THR A 130 17.10 3.72 -18.88
N SER A 131 16.97 3.49 -20.19
CA SER A 131 16.37 4.50 -21.07
C SER A 131 14.94 4.80 -20.63
N LEU A 132 14.48 6.03 -20.85
CA LEU A 132 13.13 6.46 -20.44
C LEU A 132 12.01 5.66 -21.13
N ASP A 133 12.31 5.03 -22.27
CA ASP A 133 11.30 4.42 -23.14
C ASP A 133 11.91 3.26 -23.97
N PRO A 134 12.44 2.19 -23.35
CA PRO A 134 13.05 1.12 -24.11
C PRO A 134 11.97 0.40 -24.91
N LEU A 135 12.29 0.08 -26.17
CA LEU A 135 11.49 -0.87 -26.93
C LEU A 135 11.60 -2.23 -26.24
N PRO A 136 10.49 -2.95 -26.04
CA PRO A 136 10.51 -4.31 -25.47
C PRO A 136 11.49 -5.26 -26.16
N GLN A 137 11.66 -5.12 -27.48
CA GLN A 137 12.60 -5.88 -28.29
C GLN A 137 14.06 -5.63 -27.87
N LEU A 138 14.40 -4.43 -27.40
CA LEU A 138 15.73 -4.12 -26.90
C LEU A 138 15.97 -4.79 -25.55
N LEU A 139 14.96 -4.83 -24.68
CA LEU A 139 15.05 -5.55 -23.41
C LEU A 139 15.25 -7.06 -23.63
N ASP A 140 14.62 -7.63 -24.67
CA ASP A 140 14.86 -9.01 -25.09
C ASP A 140 16.30 -9.25 -25.57
N VAL A 141 16.87 -8.32 -26.34
CA VAL A 141 18.31 -8.38 -26.70
C VAL A 141 19.18 -8.39 -25.47
N VAL A 142 18.92 -7.50 -24.51
CA VAL A 142 19.71 -7.44 -23.28
C VAL A 142 19.58 -8.75 -22.50
N ALA A 143 18.37 -9.32 -22.40
CA ALA A 143 18.10 -10.59 -21.73
C ALA A 143 18.88 -11.77 -22.34
N ARG A 144 19.05 -11.77 -23.67
CA ARG A 144 19.81 -12.79 -24.42
C ARG A 144 21.30 -12.48 -24.55
N HIS A 145 21.75 -11.34 -24.06
CA HIS A 145 23.13 -10.90 -24.28
C HIS A 145 24.11 -11.70 -23.41
N PRO A 146 25.28 -12.14 -23.94
CA PRO A 146 26.28 -12.90 -23.18
C PRO A 146 26.82 -12.16 -21.93
N ARG A 147 26.78 -10.83 -21.96
CA ARG A 147 27.21 -9.95 -20.85
C ARG A 147 26.10 -9.60 -19.84
N LEU A 148 24.94 -10.26 -19.89
CA LEU A 148 23.85 -10.00 -18.94
C LEU A 148 24.33 -10.25 -17.50
N THR A 149 24.26 -9.21 -16.66
CA THR A 149 24.56 -9.30 -15.23
C THR A 149 23.29 -9.57 -14.42
N ALA A 150 23.44 -10.07 -13.18
CA ALA A 150 22.30 -10.30 -12.29
C ALA A 150 21.48 -9.01 -12.02
N PRO A 151 22.08 -7.84 -11.72
CA PRO A 151 21.32 -6.60 -11.56
C PRO A 151 20.53 -6.20 -12.81
N LEU A 152 21.15 -6.33 -13.99
CA LEU A 152 20.50 -5.99 -15.26
C LEU A 152 19.35 -6.98 -15.57
N CYS A 153 19.52 -8.26 -15.25
CA CYS A 153 18.48 -9.27 -15.33
C CYS A 153 17.29 -8.93 -14.42
N GLN A 154 17.55 -8.55 -13.16
CA GLN A 154 16.52 -8.15 -12.20
C GLN A 154 15.76 -6.90 -12.67
N GLN A 155 16.46 -5.92 -13.24
CA GLN A 155 15.84 -4.74 -13.84
C GLN A 155 14.93 -5.13 -15.01
N ILE A 156 15.38 -6.01 -15.92
CA ILE A 156 14.55 -6.50 -17.03
C ILE A 156 13.29 -7.22 -16.49
N ILE A 157 13.41 -8.07 -15.47
CA ILE A 157 12.27 -8.80 -14.90
C ILE A 157 11.23 -7.85 -14.29
N ARG A 158 11.67 -6.76 -13.67
CA ARG A 158 10.80 -5.76 -13.03
C ARG A 158 10.24 -4.73 -14.02
N HIS A 159 10.83 -4.61 -15.20
CA HIS A 159 10.44 -3.59 -16.16
C HIS A 159 9.06 -3.91 -16.79
N GLU A 160 8.13 -2.96 -16.72
CA GLU A 160 6.73 -3.17 -17.16
C GLU A 160 6.62 -3.50 -18.66
N ARG A 161 7.52 -2.94 -19.47
CA ARG A 161 7.58 -3.20 -20.92
C ARG A 161 8.24 -4.51 -21.33
N THR A 162 8.77 -5.28 -20.38
CA THR A 162 9.34 -6.59 -20.72
C THR A 162 8.24 -7.53 -21.16
N PHE A 163 8.45 -8.20 -22.29
CA PHE A 163 7.51 -9.21 -22.78
C PHE A 163 7.56 -10.47 -21.94
N ASP A 164 6.44 -11.15 -21.83
CA ASP A 164 6.34 -12.43 -21.14
C ASP A 164 7.20 -13.48 -21.86
N ALA A 165 7.34 -13.38 -23.19
CA ALA A 165 8.30 -14.18 -23.98
C ALA A 165 9.77 -13.98 -23.54
N THR A 166 10.15 -12.76 -23.17
CA THR A 166 11.49 -12.46 -22.64
C THR A 166 11.66 -13.07 -21.24
N LEU A 167 10.63 -12.99 -20.39
CA LEU A 167 10.65 -13.65 -19.08
C LEU A 167 10.73 -15.18 -19.19
N CYS A 168 10.02 -15.77 -20.16
CA CYS A 168 10.12 -17.21 -20.46
C CYS A 168 11.53 -17.60 -20.89
N THR A 169 12.21 -16.74 -21.66
CA THR A 169 13.61 -16.97 -22.05
C THR A 169 14.52 -16.98 -20.83
N LEU A 170 14.39 -16.00 -19.93
CA LEU A 170 15.15 -15.96 -18.68
C LEU A 170 14.85 -17.17 -17.78
N ALA A 171 13.59 -17.59 -17.70
CA ALA A 171 13.17 -18.76 -16.93
C ALA A 171 13.79 -20.06 -17.50
N TYR A 172 13.76 -20.23 -18.83
CA TYR A 172 14.35 -21.38 -19.52
C TYR A 172 15.87 -21.46 -19.28
N GLU A 173 16.56 -20.31 -19.29
CA GLU A 173 17.99 -20.21 -18.99
C GLU A 173 18.31 -20.32 -17.49
N GLY A 174 17.31 -20.48 -16.63
CA GLY A 174 17.49 -20.60 -15.17
C GLY A 174 17.93 -19.31 -14.48
N LYS A 175 17.79 -18.15 -15.13
CA LYS A 175 18.21 -16.84 -14.60
C LYS A 175 17.13 -16.26 -13.68
N GLU A 176 17.53 -15.80 -12.50
CA GLU A 176 16.67 -15.08 -11.54
C GLU A 176 15.31 -15.78 -11.26
N THR A 177 15.30 -17.12 -11.25
CA THR A 177 14.06 -17.92 -11.10
C THR A 177 13.30 -17.67 -9.80
N ARG A 178 13.96 -17.16 -8.76
CA ARG A 178 13.30 -16.72 -7.53
C ARG A 178 12.45 -15.48 -7.77
N LEU A 179 13.03 -14.45 -8.38
CA LEU A 179 12.33 -13.19 -8.67
C LEU A 179 11.17 -13.42 -9.64
N LEU A 180 11.36 -14.29 -10.64
CA LEU A 180 10.31 -14.70 -11.55
C LEU A 180 9.15 -15.43 -10.85
N ARG A 181 9.44 -16.25 -9.82
CA ARG A 181 8.41 -16.92 -9.00
C ARG A 181 7.66 -15.95 -8.08
N GLU A 182 8.31 -14.90 -7.61
CA GLU A 182 7.70 -13.86 -6.77
C GLU A 182 6.77 -12.94 -7.58
N ASN A 183 6.93 -12.89 -8.91
CA ASN A 183 6.08 -12.10 -9.81
C ASN A 183 4.75 -12.83 -10.14
N HIS A 184 3.87 -12.92 -9.14
CA HIS A 184 2.57 -13.60 -9.28
C HIS A 184 1.68 -13.00 -10.38
N GLU A 185 1.77 -11.68 -10.65
CA GLU A 185 1.01 -11.06 -11.74
C GLU A 185 1.38 -11.67 -13.10
N ARG A 186 2.67 -11.74 -13.41
CA ARG A 186 3.18 -12.35 -14.66
C ARG A 186 2.86 -13.85 -14.73
N LEU A 187 2.98 -14.57 -13.62
CA LEU A 187 2.64 -16.01 -13.55
C LEU A 187 1.16 -16.29 -13.80
N ASN A 188 0.28 -15.43 -13.29
CA ASN A 188 -1.16 -15.62 -13.41
C ASN A 188 -1.68 -15.36 -14.82
N ARG A 189 -0.96 -14.60 -15.64
CA ARG A 189 -1.32 -14.34 -17.05
C ARG A 189 -0.50 -15.10 -18.09
N CYS A 190 0.67 -15.64 -17.72
CA CYS A 190 1.54 -16.36 -18.66
C CYS A 190 1.66 -17.86 -18.30
N PRO A 191 0.81 -18.72 -18.89
CA PRO A 191 0.87 -20.17 -18.67
C PRO A 191 2.23 -20.80 -18.98
N HIS A 192 2.92 -20.31 -20.01
CA HIS A 192 4.23 -20.82 -20.40
C HIS A 192 5.29 -20.58 -19.33
N LEU A 193 5.33 -19.35 -18.77
CA LEU A 193 6.23 -18.99 -17.67
C LEU A 193 5.95 -19.82 -16.42
N PHE A 194 4.66 -20.02 -16.11
CA PHE A 194 4.22 -20.85 -14.99
C PHE A 194 4.73 -22.29 -15.07
N HIS A 195 4.65 -22.92 -16.26
CA HIS A 195 5.16 -24.27 -16.46
C HIS A 195 6.69 -24.33 -16.43
N LEU A 196 7.39 -23.36 -17.02
CA LEU A 196 8.87 -23.31 -16.99
C LEU A 196 9.45 -23.22 -15.57
N LEU A 197 8.76 -22.53 -14.65
CA LEU A 197 9.23 -22.36 -13.27
C LEU A 197 8.85 -23.53 -12.34
N GLY A 198 8.10 -24.51 -12.83
CA GLY A 198 7.70 -25.69 -12.07
C GLY A 198 6.55 -25.42 -11.09
N GLU A 199 5.72 -24.41 -11.34
CA GLU A 199 4.60 -24.03 -10.45
C GLU A 199 3.34 -24.90 -10.64
N SER A 200 3.41 -25.87 -11.55
CA SER A 200 2.32 -26.80 -11.91
C SER A 200 1.71 -27.48 -10.68
N GLY A 201 0.40 -27.32 -10.48
CA GLY A 201 -0.36 -27.97 -9.42
C GLY A 201 -0.47 -27.20 -8.08
N LYS A 202 0.09 -25.99 -7.98
CA LYS A 202 -0.14 -25.11 -6.82
C LYS A 202 -1.45 -24.34 -6.97
N GLU A 203 -2.34 -24.41 -5.98
CA GLU A 203 -3.66 -23.75 -6.04
C GLU A 203 -3.61 -22.22 -5.81
N THR A 204 -2.45 -21.69 -5.42
CA THR A 204 -2.25 -20.26 -5.07
C THR A 204 -1.67 -19.42 -6.21
N VAL A 205 -1.23 -20.03 -7.32
CA VAL A 205 -0.56 -19.38 -8.45
C VAL A 205 -1.14 -19.93 -9.75
N GLY A 206 -1.36 -19.07 -10.76
CA GLY A 206 -2.01 -19.40 -12.03
C GLY A 206 -3.51 -19.06 -12.04
N PHE A 207 -4.31 -19.84 -12.77
CA PHE A 207 -5.77 -19.69 -12.81
C PHE A 207 -6.48 -20.83 -12.05
N PRO A 208 -6.73 -20.68 -10.74
CA PRO A 208 -7.24 -21.76 -9.91
C PRO A 208 -8.69 -22.16 -10.23
N TYR A 209 -9.03 -23.43 -9.96
CA TYR A 209 -10.32 -24.04 -10.31
C TYR A 209 -11.54 -23.29 -9.75
N HIS A 210 -11.40 -22.65 -8.57
CA HIS A 210 -12.49 -21.89 -7.97
C HIS A 210 -12.89 -20.63 -8.77
N ASN A 211 -12.03 -20.17 -9.69
CA ASN A 211 -12.35 -19.07 -10.61
C ASN A 211 -13.28 -19.48 -11.76
N LEU A 212 -13.57 -20.78 -11.90
CA LEU A 212 -14.59 -21.25 -12.84
C LEU A 212 -16.00 -21.01 -12.25
N PRO A 213 -16.99 -20.55 -13.03
CA PRO A 213 -18.36 -20.38 -12.54
C PRO A 213 -18.96 -21.68 -11.99
N PRO A 214 -19.82 -21.64 -10.95
CA PRO A 214 -20.41 -22.84 -10.35
C PRO A 214 -21.13 -23.76 -11.35
N ALA A 215 -21.80 -23.16 -12.35
CA ALA A 215 -22.48 -23.91 -13.43
C ALA A 215 -21.49 -24.70 -14.29
N LEU A 216 -20.28 -24.18 -14.50
CA LEU A 216 -19.21 -24.84 -15.22
C LEU A 216 -18.54 -25.91 -14.34
N GLN A 217 -18.32 -25.61 -13.05
CA GLN A 217 -17.77 -26.58 -12.08
C GLN A 217 -18.66 -27.84 -11.96
N ALA A 218 -19.98 -27.68 -11.99
CA ALA A 218 -20.93 -28.80 -11.96
C ALA A 218 -20.79 -29.75 -13.17
N ARG A 219 -20.37 -29.21 -14.33
CA ARG A 219 -20.23 -29.95 -15.59
C ARG A 219 -18.80 -30.45 -15.82
N PHE A 220 -17.83 -29.76 -15.21
CA PHE A 220 -16.41 -30.08 -15.26
C PHE A 220 -15.87 -30.15 -13.81
N PRO A 221 -16.03 -31.30 -13.12
CA PRO A 221 -15.64 -31.42 -11.72
C PRO A 221 -14.12 -31.33 -11.54
N LYS A 222 -13.65 -30.89 -10.35
CA LYS A 222 -12.21 -30.76 -10.02
C LYS A 222 -11.39 -32.02 -10.32
N GLY A 223 -12.00 -33.20 -10.16
CA GLY A 223 -11.41 -34.50 -10.49
C GLY A 223 -11.71 -35.01 -11.91
N ALA A 224 -11.97 -34.13 -12.89
CA ALA A 224 -12.27 -34.51 -14.27
C ALA A 224 -11.23 -35.48 -14.84
N SER A 225 -11.69 -36.51 -15.52
CA SER A 225 -10.82 -37.52 -16.12
C SER A 225 -9.89 -36.91 -17.17
N LEU A 226 -8.70 -37.50 -17.37
CA LEU A 226 -7.75 -37.08 -18.40
C LEU A 226 -8.39 -37.01 -19.80
N ARG A 227 -9.32 -37.91 -20.10
CA ARG A 227 -10.10 -37.89 -21.35
C ARG A 227 -10.97 -36.64 -21.45
N GLN A 228 -11.66 -36.25 -20.38
CA GLN A 228 -12.47 -35.03 -20.34
C GLN A 228 -11.61 -33.77 -20.43
N LYS A 229 -10.47 -33.74 -19.73
CA LYS A 229 -9.50 -32.64 -19.81
C LYS A 229 -8.97 -32.45 -21.23
N ARG A 230 -8.57 -33.54 -21.90
CA ARG A 230 -8.11 -33.49 -23.31
C ARG A 230 -9.20 -33.06 -24.28
N LEU A 231 -10.43 -33.54 -24.10
CA LEU A 231 -11.59 -33.11 -24.90
C LEU A 231 -11.84 -31.60 -24.75
N ALA A 232 -11.76 -31.08 -23.52
CA ALA A 232 -11.94 -29.67 -23.23
C ALA A 232 -10.78 -28.81 -23.73
N ALA A 233 -9.54 -29.26 -23.56
CA ALA A 233 -8.34 -28.60 -24.07
C ALA A 233 -8.36 -28.47 -25.60
N ALA A 234 -8.95 -29.43 -26.31
CA ALA A 234 -9.14 -29.37 -27.77
C ALA A 234 -10.34 -28.49 -28.20
N GLY A 235 -10.99 -27.76 -27.29
CA GLY A 235 -12.13 -26.89 -27.58
C GLY A 235 -13.46 -27.62 -27.80
N ALA A 236 -13.49 -28.95 -27.69
CA ALA A 236 -14.68 -29.78 -27.97
C ALA A 236 -15.62 -29.94 -26.75
N PHE A 237 -15.38 -29.22 -25.65
CA PHE A 237 -16.27 -29.26 -24.50
C PHE A 237 -17.53 -28.43 -24.78
N PRO A 238 -18.75 -28.98 -24.54
CA PRO A 238 -19.99 -28.30 -24.89
C PRO A 238 -20.28 -27.14 -23.92
N ALA A 239 -19.63 -25.99 -24.07
CA ALA A 239 -19.81 -24.81 -23.22
C ALA A 239 -20.24 -23.59 -24.04
N SER A 240 -20.71 -22.55 -23.34
CA SER A 240 -20.84 -21.22 -23.94
C SER A 240 -19.46 -20.71 -24.37
N ALA A 241 -19.39 -19.75 -25.30
CA ALA A 241 -18.13 -19.15 -25.73
C ALA A 241 -17.29 -18.64 -24.53
N ILE A 242 -17.96 -17.98 -23.58
CA ILE A 242 -17.34 -17.37 -22.40
C ILE A 242 -16.81 -18.45 -21.46
N ASP A 243 -17.61 -19.48 -21.18
CA ASP A 243 -17.21 -20.59 -20.31
C ASP A 243 -16.13 -21.47 -20.94
N LEU A 244 -16.14 -21.63 -22.26
CA LEU A 244 -15.10 -22.34 -22.99
C LEU A 244 -13.76 -21.63 -22.85
N ILE A 245 -13.72 -20.30 -23.00
CA ILE A 245 -12.49 -19.50 -22.81
C ILE A 245 -12.00 -19.61 -21.36
N ARG A 246 -12.89 -19.49 -20.36
CA ARG A 246 -12.54 -19.68 -18.94
C ARG A 246 -11.98 -21.08 -18.67
N LEU A 247 -12.59 -22.12 -19.25
CA LEU A 247 -12.15 -23.50 -19.09
C LEU A 247 -10.81 -23.75 -19.77
N LEU A 248 -10.63 -23.27 -21.00
CA LEU A 248 -9.38 -23.41 -21.73
C LEU A 248 -8.25 -22.66 -21.01
N PHE A 249 -8.52 -21.46 -20.49
CA PHE A 249 -7.52 -20.69 -19.73
C PHE A 249 -7.15 -21.42 -18.44
N HIS A 250 -8.11 -21.98 -17.71
CA HIS A 250 -7.82 -22.87 -16.58
C HIS A 250 -6.96 -24.08 -16.97
N LEU A 251 -7.31 -24.76 -18.06
CA LEU A 251 -6.57 -25.93 -18.54
C LEU A 251 -5.19 -25.59 -19.08
N SER A 252 -4.93 -24.34 -19.45
CA SER A 252 -3.59 -23.88 -19.82
C SER A 252 -2.60 -23.89 -18.65
N PHE A 253 -3.08 -24.04 -17.40
CA PHE A 253 -2.25 -24.25 -16.20
C PHE A 253 -2.29 -25.71 -15.69
N ASP A 254 -2.84 -26.65 -16.47
CA ASP A 254 -2.98 -28.05 -16.04
C ASP A 254 -1.60 -28.74 -15.93
N PRO A 255 -1.35 -29.54 -14.88
CA PRO A 255 -0.07 -30.22 -14.71
C PRO A 255 0.26 -31.23 -15.83
N GLU A 256 -0.73 -31.74 -16.56
CA GLU A 256 -0.48 -32.64 -17.69
C GLU A 256 -0.04 -31.86 -18.93
N GLU A 257 1.18 -32.14 -19.40
CA GLU A 257 1.82 -31.42 -20.51
C GLU A 257 0.97 -31.37 -21.78
N LYS A 258 0.36 -32.51 -22.14
CA LYS A 258 -0.49 -32.63 -23.33
C LYS A 258 -1.79 -31.83 -23.22
N VAL A 259 -2.28 -31.59 -22.00
CA VAL A 259 -3.52 -30.85 -21.76
C VAL A 259 -3.25 -29.36 -21.88
N TRP A 260 -2.25 -28.84 -21.17
CA TRP A 260 -2.01 -27.40 -21.17
C TRP A 260 -1.52 -26.88 -22.51
N LYS A 261 -0.64 -27.63 -23.20
CA LYS A 261 -0.20 -27.27 -24.56
C LYS A 261 -1.37 -27.21 -25.53
N SER A 262 -2.24 -28.22 -25.52
CA SER A 262 -3.43 -28.27 -26.36
C SER A 262 -4.43 -27.16 -26.03
N ALA A 263 -4.62 -26.84 -24.74
CA ALA A 263 -5.51 -25.77 -24.30
C ALA A 263 -4.99 -24.38 -24.72
N LEU A 264 -3.69 -24.13 -24.56
CA LEU A 264 -3.05 -22.89 -24.97
C LEU A 264 -3.08 -22.73 -26.50
N GLU A 265 -2.73 -23.77 -27.25
CA GLU A 265 -2.83 -23.78 -28.72
C GLU A 265 -4.27 -23.51 -29.20
N THR A 266 -5.26 -24.09 -28.51
CA THR A 266 -6.67 -23.84 -28.83
C THR A 266 -7.06 -22.40 -28.53
N LEU A 267 -6.70 -21.85 -27.35
CA LEU A 267 -6.94 -20.44 -26.99
C LEU A 267 -6.37 -19.46 -28.02
N GLU A 268 -5.14 -19.72 -28.44
CA GLU A 268 -4.40 -18.87 -29.36
C GLU A 268 -4.97 -18.88 -30.78
N ASN A 269 -5.68 -19.94 -31.14
CA ASN A 269 -6.32 -20.12 -32.46
C ASN A 269 -7.85 -20.02 -32.39
N LEU A 270 -8.41 -19.50 -31.28
CA LEU A 270 -9.85 -19.34 -31.13
C LEU A 270 -10.40 -18.36 -32.19
N PRO A 271 -11.55 -18.68 -32.81
CA PRO A 271 -12.24 -17.76 -33.70
C PRO A 271 -12.50 -16.38 -33.05
N ARG A 272 -12.26 -15.31 -33.82
CA ARG A 272 -12.46 -13.91 -33.38
C ARG A 272 -13.84 -13.65 -32.78
N GLU A 273 -14.89 -14.32 -33.26
CA GLU A 273 -16.25 -14.20 -32.73
C GLU A 273 -16.41 -14.66 -31.28
N LEU A 274 -15.62 -15.66 -30.84
CA LEU A 274 -15.63 -16.11 -29.45
C LEU A 274 -14.94 -15.09 -28.55
N TRP A 275 -13.81 -14.53 -28.98
CA TRP A 275 -13.14 -13.44 -28.29
C TRP A 275 -14.02 -12.18 -28.22
N ARG A 276 -14.70 -11.81 -29.31
CA ARG A 276 -15.67 -10.70 -29.33
C ARG A 276 -16.74 -10.87 -28.25
N ARG A 277 -17.34 -12.06 -28.15
CA ARG A 277 -18.37 -12.36 -27.13
C ARG A 277 -17.81 -12.29 -25.71
N PHE A 278 -16.59 -12.75 -25.49
CA PHE A 278 -15.94 -12.68 -24.17
C PHE A 278 -15.57 -11.24 -23.80
N LEU A 279 -14.90 -10.51 -24.68
CA LEU A 279 -14.46 -9.12 -24.43
C LEU A 279 -15.62 -8.13 -24.35
N SER A 280 -16.80 -8.48 -24.84
CA SER A 280 -18.02 -7.66 -24.67
C SER A 280 -18.77 -7.98 -23.37
N ASP A 281 -18.42 -9.05 -22.65
CA ASP A 281 -19.05 -9.41 -21.38
C ASP A 281 -18.56 -8.46 -20.27
N PRO A 282 -19.45 -7.68 -19.61
CA PRO A 282 -19.08 -6.85 -18.46
C PRO A 282 -18.54 -7.67 -17.28
N GLY A 283 -18.84 -8.97 -17.22
CA GLY A 283 -18.31 -9.92 -16.24
C GLY A 283 -17.10 -10.72 -16.73
N ALA A 284 -16.43 -10.27 -17.81
CA ALA A 284 -15.23 -10.89 -18.31
C ALA A 284 -14.15 -10.97 -17.22
N ASN A 285 -13.44 -12.10 -17.16
CA ASN A 285 -12.41 -12.28 -16.14
C ASN A 285 -11.16 -11.47 -16.49
N VAL A 286 -10.71 -10.63 -15.56
CA VAL A 286 -9.56 -9.73 -15.69
C VAL A 286 -8.29 -10.44 -16.16
N GLN A 287 -7.96 -11.61 -15.61
CA GLN A 287 -6.71 -12.32 -15.93
C GLN A 287 -6.70 -12.81 -17.39
N ILE A 288 -7.88 -13.13 -17.93
CA ILE A 288 -8.04 -13.55 -19.32
C ILE A 288 -7.94 -12.35 -20.26
N ILE A 289 -8.47 -11.18 -19.87
CA ILE A 289 -8.28 -9.92 -20.60
C ILE A 289 -6.78 -9.56 -20.63
N ASP A 290 -6.11 -9.66 -19.49
CA ASP A 290 -4.67 -9.42 -19.32
C ASP A 290 -3.85 -10.33 -20.25
N PHE A 291 -4.12 -11.64 -20.23
CA PHE A 291 -3.54 -12.61 -21.16
C PHE A 291 -3.78 -12.24 -22.63
N TYR A 292 -5.02 -11.92 -23.01
CA TYR A 292 -5.37 -11.57 -24.37
C TYR A 292 -4.61 -10.32 -24.85
N VAL A 293 -4.60 -9.26 -24.06
CA VAL A 293 -3.94 -7.98 -24.40
C VAL A 293 -2.44 -8.16 -24.58
N HIS A 294 -1.77 -8.78 -23.61
CA HIS A 294 -0.32 -9.01 -23.70
C HIS A 294 0.03 -9.89 -24.90
N ARG A 295 -0.76 -10.93 -25.18
CA ARG A 295 -0.54 -11.80 -26.34
C ARG A 295 -0.72 -11.06 -27.67
N GLN A 296 -1.69 -10.16 -27.77
CA GLN A 296 -1.91 -9.33 -28.96
C GLN A 296 -0.77 -8.33 -29.17
N VAL A 297 -0.25 -7.71 -28.11
CA VAL A 297 0.89 -6.78 -28.22
C VAL A 297 2.16 -7.54 -28.63
N GLU A 298 2.41 -8.72 -28.06
CA GLU A 298 3.56 -9.59 -28.40
C GLU A 298 3.50 -10.17 -29.82
N ARG A 299 2.31 -10.45 -30.34
CA ARG A 299 2.17 -10.89 -31.74
C ARG A 299 2.20 -9.73 -32.74
N GLY A 300 2.21 -8.49 -32.24
CA GLY A 300 2.16 -7.30 -33.05
C GLY A 300 0.75 -7.08 -33.62
N ILE A 301 -0.19 -6.72 -32.73
CA ILE A 301 -1.57 -6.27 -32.97
C ILE A 301 -2.07 -6.57 -34.39
N GLU A 302 -2.66 -7.75 -34.55
CA GLU A 302 -3.29 -8.19 -35.80
C GLU A 302 -4.82 -7.94 -35.78
N ASP A 303 -5.39 -7.80 -34.58
CA ASP A 303 -6.83 -7.69 -34.31
C ASP A 303 -7.23 -6.29 -33.83
N GLU A 304 -7.03 -5.27 -34.67
CA GLU A 304 -7.44 -3.88 -34.34
C GLU A 304 -8.95 -3.76 -34.04
N ASP A 305 -9.78 -4.65 -34.59
CA ASP A 305 -11.25 -4.61 -34.40
C ASP A 305 -11.71 -5.01 -32.98
N LEU A 306 -10.90 -5.77 -32.23
CA LEU A 306 -11.30 -6.33 -30.93
C LEU A 306 -10.76 -5.50 -29.74
N LEU A 307 -9.64 -4.79 -29.90
CA LEU A 307 -9.08 -3.93 -28.86
C LEU A 307 -10.02 -2.81 -28.37
N PRO A 308 -10.88 -2.20 -29.21
CA PRO A 308 -11.90 -1.27 -28.75
C PRO A 308 -12.87 -1.89 -27.73
N LEU A 309 -13.14 -3.20 -27.80
CA LEU A 309 -13.96 -3.88 -26.80
C LEU A 309 -13.24 -3.92 -25.45
N VAL A 310 -11.92 -4.05 -25.43
CA VAL A 310 -11.11 -3.96 -24.20
C VAL A 310 -11.19 -2.55 -23.59
N PHE A 311 -11.10 -1.50 -24.42
CA PHE A 311 -11.21 -0.11 -23.97
C PHE A 311 -12.59 0.26 -23.43
N ASN A 312 -13.63 -0.47 -23.83
CA ASN A 312 -15.01 -0.21 -23.43
C ASN A 312 -15.52 -1.20 -22.37
N ASN A 313 -14.78 -2.28 -22.09
CA ASN A 313 -15.20 -3.25 -21.09
C ASN A 313 -14.96 -2.68 -19.67
N PRO A 314 -16.00 -2.61 -18.82
CA PRO A 314 -15.88 -2.13 -17.44
C PRO A 314 -15.00 -3.02 -16.56
N ALA A 315 -14.88 -4.31 -16.86
CA ALA A 315 -13.99 -5.23 -16.16
C ALA A 315 -12.51 -5.02 -16.49
N THR A 316 -12.17 -4.26 -17.54
CA THR A 316 -10.76 -3.97 -17.86
C THR A 316 -10.17 -3.02 -16.82
N PRO A 317 -9.15 -3.44 -16.04
CA PRO A 317 -8.49 -2.57 -15.09
C PRO A 317 -7.68 -1.48 -15.79
N GLU A 318 -7.54 -0.35 -15.11
CA GLU A 318 -6.79 0.83 -15.56
C GLU A 318 -5.33 0.55 -15.94
N ARG A 319 -4.66 -0.38 -15.25
CA ARG A 319 -3.29 -0.79 -15.62
C ARG A 319 -3.20 -1.33 -17.06
N ILE A 320 -4.22 -2.04 -17.53
CA ILE A 320 -4.25 -2.62 -18.88
C ILE A 320 -4.47 -1.52 -19.93
N THR A 321 -5.35 -0.56 -19.64
CA THR A 321 -5.62 0.56 -20.55
C THR A 321 -4.45 1.53 -20.61
N SER A 322 -3.77 1.78 -19.48
CA SER A 322 -2.49 2.52 -19.44
C SER A 322 -1.38 1.81 -20.22
N PHE A 323 -1.22 0.50 -20.02
CA PHE A 323 -0.27 -0.30 -20.81
C PHE A 323 -0.54 -0.20 -22.31
N LEU A 324 -1.80 -0.37 -22.74
CA LEU A 324 -2.19 -0.19 -24.13
C LEU A 324 -1.92 1.23 -24.61
N ALA A 325 -2.32 2.24 -23.84
CA ALA A 325 -2.06 3.64 -24.16
C ALA A 325 -0.58 3.94 -24.38
N ALA A 326 0.33 3.30 -23.62
CA ALA A 326 1.78 3.46 -23.78
C ALA A 326 2.38 2.65 -24.94
N THR A 327 1.77 1.53 -25.32
CA THR A 327 2.33 0.55 -26.27
C THR A 327 1.73 0.59 -27.66
N LEU A 328 0.49 1.04 -27.81
CA LEU A 328 -0.19 1.17 -29.09
C LEU A 328 0.61 2.07 -30.05
N ARG A 329 0.75 1.64 -31.30
CA ARG A 329 1.37 2.45 -32.35
C ARG A 329 0.42 2.71 -33.53
N SER A 330 -0.75 2.08 -33.53
CA SER A 330 -1.79 2.29 -34.54
C SER A 330 -2.45 3.65 -34.34
N PRO A 331 -2.35 4.59 -35.30
CA PRO A 331 -3.00 5.90 -35.18
C PRO A 331 -4.52 5.79 -35.03
N PHE A 332 -5.13 4.77 -35.65
CA PHE A 332 -6.57 4.50 -35.54
C PHE A 332 -6.98 4.14 -34.12
N LEU A 333 -6.30 3.16 -33.51
CA LEU A 333 -6.58 2.75 -32.12
C LEU A 333 -6.28 3.86 -31.12
N LEU A 334 -5.23 4.65 -31.35
CA LEU A 334 -4.90 5.80 -30.54
C LEU A 334 -5.97 6.89 -30.63
N GLU A 335 -6.50 7.19 -31.82
CA GLU A 335 -7.63 8.13 -31.98
C GLU A 335 -8.91 7.62 -31.29
N LEU A 336 -9.20 6.32 -31.37
CA LEU A 336 -10.33 5.73 -30.65
C LEU A 336 -10.16 5.85 -29.13
N LEU A 337 -8.95 5.60 -28.63
CA LEU A 337 -8.63 5.71 -27.20
C LEU A 337 -8.71 7.17 -26.71
N VAL A 338 -8.12 8.11 -27.48
CA VAL A 338 -8.17 9.56 -27.26
C VAL A 338 -9.62 10.08 -27.29
N GLY A 339 -10.46 9.51 -28.14
CA GLY A 339 -11.88 9.87 -28.28
C GLY A 339 -12.80 9.31 -27.19
N ASN A 340 -12.30 8.41 -26.34
CA ASN A 340 -13.11 7.70 -25.35
C ASN A 340 -13.20 8.48 -24.02
N ALA A 341 -14.07 9.49 -23.97
CA ALA A 341 -14.22 10.35 -22.78
C ALA A 341 -14.53 9.55 -21.50
N GLY A 342 -15.48 8.62 -21.56
CA GLY A 342 -15.87 7.78 -20.41
C GLY A 342 -14.76 6.83 -19.93
N LEU A 343 -13.77 6.51 -20.78
CA LEU A 343 -12.58 5.76 -20.34
C LEU A 343 -11.68 6.59 -19.43
N PHE A 344 -11.50 7.89 -19.67
CA PHE A 344 -10.63 8.73 -18.84
C PHE A 344 -11.26 9.09 -17.50
N GLU A 345 -12.59 9.05 -17.39
CA GLU A 345 -13.31 9.17 -16.12
C GLU A 345 -13.10 7.94 -15.24
N ARG A 346 -13.16 6.73 -15.83
CA ARG A 346 -13.01 5.47 -15.08
C ARG A 346 -11.57 4.97 -14.91
N ALA A 347 -10.63 5.46 -15.72
CA ALA A 347 -9.25 4.99 -15.79
C ALA A 347 -8.27 6.13 -16.15
N PRO A 348 -8.12 7.16 -15.28
CA PRO A 348 -7.27 8.34 -15.51
C PRO A 348 -5.81 8.05 -15.90
N MET A 349 -5.19 6.97 -15.38
CA MET A 349 -3.82 6.55 -15.71
C MET A 349 -3.61 6.19 -17.17
N THR A 350 -4.69 5.93 -17.91
CA THR A 350 -4.65 5.77 -19.37
C THR A 350 -4.04 7.01 -20.05
N PHE A 351 -4.24 8.21 -19.48
CA PHE A 351 -3.63 9.44 -19.98
C PHE A 351 -2.10 9.43 -19.84
N TRP A 352 -1.56 8.96 -18.71
CA TRP A 352 -0.11 8.84 -18.53
C TRP A 352 0.50 7.92 -19.58
N GLY A 353 -0.15 6.79 -19.86
CA GLY A 353 0.25 5.93 -20.98
C GLY A 353 0.29 6.67 -22.31
N LEU A 354 -0.71 7.51 -22.62
CA LEU A 354 -0.73 8.33 -23.84
C LEU A 354 0.37 9.40 -23.87
N LEU A 355 0.68 10.02 -22.74
CA LEU A 355 1.74 11.03 -22.63
C LEU A 355 3.13 10.43 -22.86
N HIS A 356 3.31 9.18 -22.48
CA HIS A 356 4.52 8.39 -22.76
C HIS A 356 4.48 7.70 -24.13
N ASN A 357 3.42 7.87 -24.92
CA ASN A 357 3.33 7.26 -26.24
C ASN A 357 4.02 8.12 -27.30
N PRO A 358 5.03 7.59 -28.01
CA PRO A 358 5.80 8.35 -29.01
C PRO A 358 5.02 8.71 -30.29
N VAL A 359 3.84 8.13 -30.51
CA VAL A 359 2.99 8.36 -31.69
C VAL A 359 1.95 9.45 -31.43
N VAL A 360 1.60 9.70 -30.16
CA VAL A 360 0.55 10.65 -29.79
C VAL A 360 1.09 12.08 -29.87
N GLY A 361 0.44 12.92 -30.66
CA GLY A 361 0.82 14.31 -30.87
C GLY A 361 0.20 15.28 -29.87
N GLU A 362 0.78 16.47 -29.74
CA GLU A 362 0.33 17.52 -28.81
C GLU A 362 -1.15 17.92 -29.00
N ALA A 363 -1.65 17.94 -30.23
CA ALA A 363 -3.05 18.22 -30.52
C ALA A 363 -4.01 17.13 -29.98
N GLN A 364 -3.56 15.87 -29.95
CA GLN A 364 -4.35 14.77 -29.40
C GLN A 364 -4.40 14.87 -27.86
N ILE A 365 -3.27 15.20 -27.24
CA ILE A 365 -3.15 15.44 -25.79
C ILE A 365 -4.02 16.64 -25.37
N ALA A 366 -3.99 17.73 -26.13
CA ALA A 366 -4.77 18.94 -25.85
C ALA A 366 -6.29 18.67 -25.90
N ARG A 367 -6.76 17.87 -26.87
CA ARG A 367 -8.19 17.50 -26.99
C ARG A 367 -8.70 16.67 -25.81
N ILE A 368 -7.84 15.85 -25.20
CA ILE A 368 -8.19 15.10 -23.99
C ILE A 368 -8.26 16.05 -22.79
N ALA A 369 -7.24 16.91 -22.65
CA ALA A 369 -7.16 17.87 -21.55
C ALA A 369 -8.31 18.90 -21.54
N GLU A 370 -8.94 19.17 -22.69
CA GLU A 370 -10.07 20.09 -22.81
C GLU A 370 -11.43 19.48 -22.43
N ARG A 371 -11.56 18.14 -22.40
CA ARG A 371 -12.85 17.44 -22.35
C ARG A 371 -13.25 16.87 -20.98
N SER A 372 -12.37 16.91 -19.99
CA SER A 372 -12.67 16.35 -18.66
C SER A 372 -12.37 17.37 -17.55
N ALA A 373 -13.30 17.50 -16.60
CA ALA A 373 -13.23 18.48 -15.52
C ALA A 373 -12.02 18.26 -14.60
N ASN A 374 -11.70 17.00 -14.28
CA ASN A 374 -10.50 16.60 -13.53
C ASN A 374 -9.20 17.04 -14.22
N PHE A 375 -9.22 17.25 -15.55
CA PHE A 375 -8.04 17.59 -16.34
C PHE A 375 -7.80 19.10 -16.51
N GLN A 376 -8.84 19.94 -16.45
CA GLN A 376 -8.66 21.40 -16.38
C GLN A 376 -7.92 21.78 -15.09
N GLU A 377 -8.24 21.10 -13.99
CA GLU A 377 -7.56 21.26 -12.71
C GLU A 377 -6.09 20.79 -12.77
N MET A 378 -5.84 19.62 -13.36
CA MET A 378 -4.50 19.05 -13.51
C MET A 378 -3.60 19.87 -14.46
N ARG A 379 -4.17 20.45 -15.53
CA ARG A 379 -3.47 21.36 -16.48
C ARG A 379 -3.14 22.71 -15.83
N GLU A 380 -4.03 23.22 -14.98
CA GLU A 380 -3.79 24.45 -14.22
C GLU A 380 -2.76 24.24 -13.09
N ARG A 381 -2.72 23.05 -12.48
CA ARG A 381 -1.63 22.61 -11.58
C ARG A 381 -0.28 22.57 -12.29
N PHE A 382 -0.21 21.97 -13.49
CA PHE A 382 1.03 21.92 -14.29
C PHE A 382 1.49 23.32 -14.74
N ARG A 383 0.55 24.19 -15.15
CA ARG A 383 0.81 25.60 -15.51
C ARG A 383 1.36 26.39 -14.34
N LYS A 384 0.79 26.23 -13.14
CA LYS A 384 1.25 26.88 -11.90
C LYS A 384 2.63 26.38 -11.45
N LEU A 385 2.93 25.09 -11.59
CA LEU A 385 4.27 24.54 -11.34
C LEU A 385 5.34 25.13 -12.28
N THR A 386 5.02 25.31 -13.57
CA THR A 386 5.94 25.95 -14.53
C THR A 386 6.13 27.46 -14.28
N ALA A 387 5.14 28.13 -13.67
CA ALA A 387 5.23 29.54 -13.31
C ALA A 387 6.03 29.78 -12.01
N ALA A 388 5.99 28.84 -11.06
CA ALA A 388 6.65 28.96 -9.75
C ALA A 388 8.18 28.71 -9.79
N THR A 389 8.71 28.11 -10.85
CA THR A 389 10.14 27.74 -10.98
C THR A 389 11.04 28.80 -11.62
N GLY A 390 10.56 30.04 -11.77
CA GLY A 390 11.42 31.20 -12.05
C GLY A 390 12.12 31.23 -13.42
N GLY A 391 11.54 30.58 -14.43
CA GLY A 391 12.00 30.68 -15.82
C GLY A 391 11.40 31.89 -16.55
N GLY A 392 11.83 33.11 -16.20
CA GLY A 392 11.51 34.29 -17.01
C GLY A 392 12.10 34.16 -18.41
N GLY A 393 11.26 33.89 -19.42
CA GLY A 393 11.57 34.12 -20.83
C GLY A 393 12.15 32.94 -21.63
N ARG A 394 11.52 31.76 -21.59
CA ARG A 394 11.60 30.81 -22.72
C ARG A 394 10.20 30.54 -23.23
N GLU A 395 9.98 30.85 -24.52
CA GLU A 395 8.72 30.59 -25.21
C GLU A 395 8.34 29.10 -25.13
N VAL A 396 7.02 28.88 -25.10
CA VAL A 396 6.33 27.60 -25.21
C VAL A 396 6.92 26.82 -26.40
N GLY A 397 7.80 25.84 -26.14
CA GLY A 397 8.42 25.08 -27.23
C GLY A 397 9.57 24.12 -26.88
N ASP A 398 10.10 24.10 -25.66
CA ASP A 398 11.18 23.15 -25.31
C ASP A 398 10.87 22.32 -24.06
N LEU A 399 10.07 21.27 -24.26
CA LEU A 399 9.70 20.27 -23.24
C LEU A 399 10.82 19.28 -22.92
N THR A 400 12.04 19.47 -23.43
CA THR A 400 13.18 18.57 -23.10
C THR A 400 13.72 18.81 -21.69
N GLY A 401 13.63 20.03 -21.16
CA GLY A 401 14.08 20.36 -19.79
C GLY A 401 13.14 19.85 -18.68
N SER A 402 11.83 19.87 -18.92
CA SER A 402 10.84 19.40 -17.93
C SER A 402 10.80 17.87 -17.82
N ARG A 403 11.28 17.14 -18.83
CA ARG A 403 11.52 15.69 -18.73
C ARG A 403 12.64 15.32 -17.76
N GLN A 404 13.57 16.23 -17.45
CA GLN A 404 14.69 15.93 -16.55
C GLN A 404 14.37 16.20 -15.07
N MET A 405 13.47 17.13 -14.74
CA MET A 405 13.06 17.33 -13.34
C MET A 405 12.13 16.23 -12.80
N PHE A 406 11.38 15.57 -13.69
CA PHE A 406 10.50 14.46 -13.31
C PHE A 406 11.03 13.08 -13.74
N ALA A 407 12.25 13.01 -14.30
CA ALA A 407 12.97 11.74 -14.47
C ALA A 407 13.61 11.25 -13.16
N SER A 408 13.69 12.08 -12.11
CA SER A 408 14.20 11.65 -10.80
C SER A 408 13.15 10.97 -9.91
N THR A 409 11.88 10.91 -10.33
CA THR A 409 10.86 10.04 -9.69
C THR A 409 10.75 8.66 -10.35
N ALA A 410 11.33 8.47 -11.55
CA ALA A 410 11.36 7.20 -12.29
C ALA A 410 12.68 6.40 -12.13
N ALA A 411 13.70 6.97 -11.49
CA ALA A 411 14.87 6.24 -11.02
C ALA A 411 14.71 5.92 -9.53
N LEU A 412 13.75 5.04 -9.21
CA LEU A 412 13.75 4.34 -7.93
C LEU A 412 14.88 3.31 -7.98
N GLU A 413 16.12 3.77 -7.78
CA GLU A 413 17.07 2.95 -7.05
C GLU A 413 16.33 2.44 -5.80
N GLU A 414 16.38 1.13 -5.52
CA GLU A 414 15.93 0.64 -4.23
C GLU A 414 16.61 1.51 -3.16
N ILE A 415 15.86 2.29 -2.39
CA ILE A 415 16.41 3.02 -1.25
C ILE A 415 16.97 1.91 -0.35
N PRO A 416 18.30 1.70 -0.30
CA PRO A 416 18.86 0.40 0.10
C PRO A 416 18.55 0.06 1.56
N TYR A 417 18.20 1.09 2.33
CA TYR A 417 17.93 1.04 3.75
C TYR A 417 16.45 1.29 4.08
N LEU A 418 15.53 1.51 3.11
CA LEU A 418 14.14 1.82 3.43
C LEU A 418 13.48 0.66 4.18
N ASP A 419 13.61 -0.58 3.70
CA ASP A 419 13.07 -1.75 4.40
C ASP A 419 13.69 -1.92 5.79
N THR A 420 14.99 -1.66 5.93
CA THR A 420 15.69 -1.67 7.22
C THR A 420 15.12 -0.60 8.16
N LEU A 421 14.98 0.64 7.67
CA LEU A 421 14.41 1.77 8.39
C LEU A 421 12.96 1.47 8.83
N LEU A 422 12.11 1.00 7.92
CA LEU A 422 10.71 0.63 8.21
C LEU A 422 10.63 -0.49 9.25
N SER A 423 11.51 -1.48 9.19
CA SER A 423 11.56 -2.57 10.17
C SER A 423 11.94 -2.10 11.58
N GLU A 424 12.67 -0.99 11.66
CA GLU A 424 13.06 -0.41 12.93
C GLU A 424 12.00 0.52 13.49
N LEU A 425 11.27 1.28 12.66
CA LEU A 425 10.27 2.29 13.05
C LEU A 425 8.98 1.69 13.65
N LEU A 426 8.20 2.53 14.35
CA LEU A 426 6.91 2.14 14.95
C LEU A 426 5.75 2.79 14.21
N PRO A 427 4.76 2.03 13.72
CA PRO A 427 3.61 2.61 13.04
C PRO A 427 2.77 3.48 13.97
N ILE A 428 2.06 4.45 13.39
CA ILE A 428 0.98 5.19 14.08
C ILE A 428 -0.34 4.49 13.79
N GLY A 429 -1.15 4.26 14.82
CA GLY A 429 -2.50 3.72 14.65
C GLY A 429 -3.47 4.78 14.14
N PHE A 430 -4.48 4.38 13.36
CA PHE A 430 -5.52 5.29 12.84
C PHE A 430 -6.21 6.11 13.95
N ALA A 431 -6.48 5.51 15.11
CA ALA A 431 -7.11 6.21 16.23
C ALA A 431 -6.25 7.34 16.81
N SER A 432 -4.93 7.25 16.66
CA SER A 432 -3.98 8.24 17.17
C SER A 432 -3.80 9.44 16.22
N LEU A 433 -4.33 9.36 14.98
CA LEU A 433 -4.30 10.46 14.01
C LEU A 433 -5.12 11.68 14.49
N SER A 434 -4.76 12.86 14.00
CA SER A 434 -5.51 14.10 14.29
C SER A 434 -6.94 13.99 13.79
N GLU A 435 -7.89 14.73 14.37
CA GLU A 435 -9.29 14.64 13.95
C GLU A 435 -9.46 14.97 12.46
N ASN A 436 -8.74 15.98 11.97
CA ASN A 436 -8.68 16.34 10.57
C ASN A 436 -8.14 15.19 9.72
N LEU A 437 -7.01 14.59 10.11
CA LEU A 437 -6.44 13.47 9.39
C LEU A 437 -7.32 12.22 9.43
N ARG A 438 -8.08 11.98 10.50
CA ARG A 438 -9.00 10.83 10.56
C ARG A 438 -10.18 10.96 9.60
N ARG A 439 -10.62 12.18 9.30
CA ARG A 439 -11.63 12.45 8.26
C ARG A 439 -11.06 12.23 6.86
N ILE A 440 -9.77 12.49 6.68
CA ILE A 440 -9.07 12.41 5.39
C ILE A 440 -8.55 10.98 5.09
N LEU A 441 -7.96 10.30 6.08
CA LEU A 441 -7.21 9.06 5.96
C LEU A 441 -7.89 7.91 6.74
N GLY A 442 -8.98 7.35 6.22
CA GLY A 442 -9.60 6.12 6.72
C GLY A 442 -8.99 4.80 6.21
N PRO A 443 -9.44 3.64 6.74
CA PRO A 443 -8.99 2.31 6.29
C PRO A 443 -9.30 2.01 4.81
N GLU A 444 -10.32 2.65 4.25
CA GLU A 444 -10.73 2.51 2.84
C GLU A 444 -10.35 3.75 1.99
N THR A 445 -9.37 4.56 2.43
CA THR A 445 -8.99 5.77 1.69
C THR A 445 -8.53 5.42 0.28
N PRO A 446 -9.13 6.02 -0.78
CA PRO A 446 -8.69 5.85 -2.15
C PRO A 446 -7.20 6.14 -2.34
N LEU A 447 -6.56 5.43 -3.27
CA LEU A 447 -5.15 5.66 -3.60
C LEU A 447 -4.93 7.13 -3.96
N SER A 448 -5.78 7.72 -4.81
CA SER A 448 -5.70 9.12 -5.25
C SER A 448 -5.51 10.12 -4.11
N ILE A 449 -6.26 9.99 -3.01
CA ILE A 449 -6.13 10.87 -1.84
C ILE A 449 -4.78 10.69 -1.15
N LYS A 450 -4.27 9.45 -1.07
CA LYS A 450 -2.94 9.18 -0.51
C LYS A 450 -1.86 9.78 -1.41
N GLU A 451 -2.02 9.71 -2.74
CA GLU A 451 -1.12 10.34 -3.71
C GLU A 451 -1.12 11.86 -3.57
N GLU A 452 -2.28 12.50 -3.48
CA GLU A 452 -2.37 13.94 -3.27
C GLU A 452 -1.60 14.40 -2.03
N ILE A 453 -1.58 13.61 -0.96
CA ILE A 453 -0.88 13.93 0.27
C ILE A 453 0.64 13.85 0.08
N TYR A 454 1.18 12.76 -0.48
CA TYR A 454 2.65 12.64 -0.64
C TYR A 454 3.20 13.39 -1.85
N LEU A 455 2.37 13.77 -2.82
CA LEU A 455 2.75 14.69 -3.87
C LEU A 455 2.66 16.15 -3.42
N GLY A 456 2.16 16.41 -2.21
CA GLY A 456 1.99 17.76 -1.67
C GLY A 456 0.89 18.57 -2.36
N GLU A 457 -0.03 17.90 -3.05
CA GLU A 457 -1.16 18.50 -3.77
C GLU A 457 -2.33 18.79 -2.83
N ARG A 458 -2.45 18.05 -1.72
CA ARG A 458 -3.45 18.30 -0.69
C ARG A 458 -2.94 19.34 0.32
N ALA A 459 -3.69 20.43 0.46
CA ALA A 459 -3.38 21.46 1.45
C ALA A 459 -3.58 20.89 2.88
N LEU A 460 -2.47 20.67 3.57
CA LEU A 460 -2.44 20.24 4.97
C LEU A 460 -1.55 21.18 5.77
N HIS A 461 -1.90 21.42 7.04
CA HIS A 461 -0.98 22.09 7.95
C HIS A 461 0.30 21.26 8.09
N LEU A 462 1.45 21.92 8.28
CA LEU A 462 2.75 21.23 8.32
C LEU A 462 2.77 20.09 9.33
N SER A 463 2.20 20.25 10.53
CA SER A 463 2.13 19.14 11.50
C SER A 463 1.29 17.96 11.02
N ASP A 464 0.15 18.24 10.36
CA ASP A 464 -0.73 17.20 9.83
C ASP A 464 -0.13 16.53 8.59
N LEU A 465 0.59 17.28 7.75
CA LEU A 465 1.30 16.74 6.60
C LEU A 465 2.35 15.73 7.04
N TYR A 466 3.22 16.07 7.99
CA TYR A 466 4.24 15.13 8.47
C TYR A 466 3.65 13.91 9.15
N GLU A 467 2.57 14.09 9.92
CA GLU A 467 1.86 12.99 10.55
C GLU A 467 1.19 12.06 9.51
N ALA A 468 0.56 12.65 8.49
CA ALA A 468 -0.04 11.93 7.37
C ALA A 468 1.01 11.15 6.57
N LEU A 469 2.12 11.80 6.20
CA LEU A 469 3.22 11.15 5.48
C LEU A 469 3.84 10.03 6.30
N TYR A 470 4.03 10.23 7.61
CA TYR A 470 4.53 9.17 8.48
C TYR A 470 3.54 8.00 8.60
N PHE A 471 2.24 8.27 8.63
CA PHE A 471 1.22 7.23 8.61
C PHE A 471 1.26 6.43 7.29
N LEU A 472 1.34 7.12 6.16
CA LEU A 472 1.43 6.53 4.81
C LEU A 472 2.75 5.76 4.58
N LEU A 473 3.80 6.04 5.36
CA LEU A 473 5.06 5.30 5.34
C LEU A 473 4.86 3.79 5.67
N PHE A 474 3.77 3.44 6.35
CA PHE A 474 3.41 2.05 6.70
C PHE A 474 2.23 1.51 5.90
N ASP A 475 1.84 2.18 4.81
CA ASP A 475 0.74 1.73 3.95
C ASP A 475 1.00 0.34 3.36
N ALA A 476 -0.06 -0.41 3.07
CA ALA A 476 0.04 -1.72 2.43
C ALA A 476 0.64 -1.58 1.01
N ASP A 477 0.35 -0.48 0.32
CA ASP A 477 0.85 -0.20 -1.01
C ASP A 477 2.33 0.28 -1.00
N PRO A 478 3.26 -0.46 -1.64
CA PRO A 478 4.67 -0.06 -1.73
C PRO A 478 4.92 1.25 -2.48
N GLN A 479 4.02 1.69 -3.37
CA GLN A 479 4.14 2.98 -4.04
C GLN A 479 3.85 4.12 -3.07
N VAL A 480 2.77 4.00 -2.30
CA VAL A 480 2.41 4.98 -1.26
C VAL A 480 3.52 5.11 -0.22
N ARG A 481 4.10 4.00 0.26
CA ARG A 481 5.24 4.04 1.21
C ARG A 481 6.43 4.81 0.66
N ARG A 482 6.76 4.59 -0.63
CA ARG A 482 7.89 5.25 -1.28
C ARG A 482 7.64 6.73 -1.52
N GLY A 483 6.45 7.08 -2.00
CA GLY A 483 6.04 8.48 -2.18
C GLY A 483 6.08 9.24 -0.85
N ALA A 484 5.51 8.65 0.20
CA ALA A 484 5.51 9.22 1.53
C ALA A 484 6.94 9.41 2.10
N TYR A 485 7.81 8.41 1.92
CA TYR A 485 9.22 8.52 2.31
C TYR A 485 9.97 9.64 1.58
N GLN A 486 9.77 9.75 0.26
CA GLN A 486 10.41 10.78 -0.57
C GLN A 486 9.98 12.17 -0.09
N ALA A 487 8.67 12.39 0.05
CA ALA A 487 8.12 13.63 0.58
C ALA A 487 8.72 13.98 1.95
N LEU A 488 8.79 13.02 2.88
CA LEU A 488 9.41 13.21 4.20
C LEU A 488 10.91 13.54 4.12
N SER A 489 11.61 13.09 3.09
CA SER A 489 13.06 13.27 2.92
C SER A 489 13.42 14.55 2.17
N GLU A 490 12.46 15.19 1.52
CA GLU A 490 12.65 16.44 0.76
C GLU A 490 12.57 17.70 1.62
N PHE A 491 12.05 17.59 2.84
CA PHE A 491 11.98 18.73 3.75
C PHE A 491 13.37 19.24 4.17
N SER A 492 13.46 20.56 4.36
CA SER A 492 14.71 21.19 4.79
C SER A 492 15.06 20.82 6.24
N GLU A 493 16.36 20.81 6.51
CA GLU A 493 16.90 20.47 7.83
C GLU A 493 16.41 21.41 8.94
N GLU A 494 16.21 22.69 8.63
CA GLU A 494 15.64 23.67 9.56
C GLU A 494 14.23 23.27 9.99
N VAL A 495 13.39 22.85 9.05
CA VAL A 495 12.02 22.43 9.35
C VAL A 495 12.02 21.13 10.16
N VAL A 496 12.88 20.17 9.80
CA VAL A 496 13.00 18.90 10.55
C VAL A 496 13.46 19.16 11.98
N ARG A 497 14.43 20.06 12.20
CA ARG A 497 14.92 20.45 13.52
C ARG A 497 13.83 21.16 14.34
N ASP A 498 13.11 22.10 13.73
CA ASP A 498 12.01 22.81 14.37
C ASP A 498 10.89 21.86 14.79
N LEU A 499 10.52 20.91 13.93
CA LEU A 499 9.54 19.88 14.26
C LEU A 499 10.04 18.95 15.36
N ALA A 500 11.30 18.51 15.32
CA ALA A 500 11.88 17.70 16.39
C ALA A 500 11.85 18.39 17.76
N ALA A 501 11.97 19.72 17.79
CA ALA A 501 11.91 20.52 19.01
C ALA A 501 10.48 20.79 19.52
N ARG A 502 9.46 20.65 18.67
CA ARG A 502 8.06 20.90 19.08
C ARG A 502 7.53 19.81 19.99
N GLU A 503 6.92 20.24 21.09
CA GLU A 503 6.25 19.34 22.05
C GLU A 503 5.03 18.62 21.44
N SER A 504 4.40 19.18 20.41
CA SER A 504 3.25 18.53 19.75
C SER A 504 3.66 17.37 18.83
N THR A 505 4.93 17.30 18.42
CA THR A 505 5.43 16.29 17.48
C THR A 505 5.39 14.90 18.10
N LEU A 506 4.90 13.93 17.33
CA LEU A 506 4.76 12.56 17.77
C LEU A 506 6.14 11.90 17.99
N PRO A 507 6.33 11.12 19.07
CA PRO A 507 7.57 10.40 19.33
C PRO A 507 8.03 9.49 18.19
N GLN A 508 7.09 8.88 17.46
CA GLN A 508 7.36 8.02 16.31
C GLN A 508 8.02 8.80 15.16
N LEU A 509 7.55 10.03 14.93
CA LEU A 509 8.08 10.93 13.91
C LEU A 509 9.46 11.48 14.32
N ILE A 510 9.66 11.78 15.61
CA ILE A 510 10.97 12.14 16.17
C ILE A 510 11.99 11.00 15.97
N ASP A 511 11.57 9.75 16.23
CA ASP A 511 12.42 8.57 16.00
C ASP A 511 12.73 8.35 14.51
N PHE A 512 11.79 8.69 13.62
CA PHE A 512 12.03 8.73 12.18
C PHE A 512 13.11 9.74 11.81
N PHE A 513 13.01 11.00 12.26
CA PHE A 513 14.02 12.00 11.96
C PHE A 513 15.42 11.56 12.43
N ALA A 514 15.52 10.99 13.64
CA ALA A 514 16.78 10.49 14.15
C ALA A 514 17.40 9.39 13.26
N ARG A 515 16.61 8.41 12.83
CA ARG A 515 17.10 7.27 12.03
C ARG A 515 17.31 7.63 10.56
N ASN A 516 16.38 8.36 9.97
CA ASN A 516 16.42 8.76 8.57
C ASN A 516 17.69 9.55 8.26
N GLU A 517 17.94 10.61 9.04
CA GLU A 517 19.10 11.47 8.82
C GLU A 517 20.42 10.75 9.13
N PHE A 518 20.41 9.77 10.04
CA PHE A 518 21.55 8.88 10.25
C PHE A 518 21.84 8.00 9.03
N TYR A 519 20.83 7.30 8.49
CA TYR A 519 21.02 6.42 7.33
C TYR A 519 21.36 7.20 6.06
N ARG A 520 20.87 8.44 5.94
CA ARG A 520 21.27 9.39 4.89
C ARG A 520 22.67 9.96 5.06
N GLN A 521 23.34 9.68 6.18
CA GLN A 521 24.67 10.20 6.52
C GLN A 521 24.71 11.73 6.54
N ASN A 522 23.67 12.36 7.10
CA ASN A 522 23.58 13.82 7.16
C ASN A 522 24.68 14.40 8.08
N PRO A 523 25.52 15.34 7.59
CA PRO A 523 26.53 16.01 8.40
C PRO A 523 25.98 16.79 9.61
N GLN A 524 24.74 17.31 9.55
CA GLN A 524 24.09 18.06 10.64
C GLN A 524 23.31 17.16 11.62
N TRP A 525 23.45 15.84 11.49
CA TRP A 525 22.80 14.89 12.39
C TRP A 525 23.07 15.15 13.89
N PRO A 526 24.27 15.58 14.34
CA PRO A 526 24.51 15.94 15.74
C PRO A 526 23.64 17.10 16.24
N ASP A 527 23.46 18.15 15.44
CA ASP A 527 22.65 19.32 15.81
C ASP A 527 21.17 18.95 15.92
N LEU A 528 20.69 18.10 15.00
CA LEU A 528 19.35 17.51 15.08
C LEU A 528 19.20 16.64 16.33
N CYS A 529 20.20 15.81 16.64
CA CYS A 529 20.19 14.98 17.85
C CYS A 529 20.07 15.84 19.12
N GLU A 530 20.74 16.99 19.18
CA GLU A 530 20.61 17.92 20.32
C GLU A 530 19.16 18.42 20.47
N ALA A 531 18.50 18.80 19.37
CA ALA A 531 17.09 19.20 19.39
C ALA A 531 16.17 18.05 19.84
N ILE A 532 16.42 16.84 19.33
CA ILE A 532 15.65 15.63 19.65
C ILE A 532 15.76 15.28 21.14
N VAL A 533 16.97 15.33 21.74
CA VAL A 533 17.16 14.90 23.14
C VAL A 533 16.53 15.86 24.15
N ARG A 534 16.36 17.13 23.77
CA ARG A 534 15.63 18.17 24.54
C ARG A 534 14.13 17.91 24.56
N ASN A 535 13.59 17.24 23.53
CA ASN A 535 12.19 16.89 23.49
C ASN A 535 11.88 15.80 24.55
N GLU A 536 10.94 16.07 25.43
CA GLU A 536 10.60 15.19 26.54
C GLU A 536 9.87 13.90 26.10
N ARG A 537 9.27 13.94 24.92
CA ARG A 537 8.50 12.84 24.34
C ARG A 537 9.36 11.80 23.62
N VAL A 538 10.63 12.10 23.38
CA VAL A 538 11.53 11.20 22.67
C VAL A 538 11.54 9.82 23.35
N PHE A 539 11.40 8.76 22.54
CA PHE A 539 11.41 7.41 23.07
C PHE A 539 12.78 7.05 23.62
N SER A 540 12.79 6.21 24.66
CA SER A 540 14.01 5.62 25.21
C SER A 540 14.88 4.96 24.14
N ARG A 541 14.26 4.30 23.15
CA ARG A 541 14.97 3.63 22.06
C ARG A 541 15.68 4.62 21.10
N THR A 542 15.12 5.80 20.93
CA THR A 542 15.68 6.84 20.07
C THR A 542 16.92 7.42 20.74
N LEU A 543 16.85 7.66 22.04
CA LEU A 543 18.01 8.07 22.84
C LEU A 543 19.12 7.02 22.81
N LEU A 544 18.78 5.74 22.99
CA LEU A 544 19.74 4.64 22.89
C LEU A 544 20.37 4.55 21.49
N PHE A 545 19.57 4.76 20.44
CA PHE A 545 20.06 4.82 19.07
C PHE A 545 21.07 5.95 18.90
N ILE A 546 20.74 7.17 19.34
CA ILE A 546 21.65 8.33 19.29
C ILE A 546 22.95 8.02 20.05
N LEU A 547 22.87 7.55 21.29
CA LEU A 547 24.04 7.21 22.12
C LEU A 547 24.91 6.08 21.55
N THR A 548 24.35 5.22 20.71
CA THR A 548 25.10 4.12 20.10
C THR A 548 25.92 4.60 18.89
N HIS A 549 25.39 5.60 18.17
CA HIS A 549 25.89 6.01 16.86
C HIS A 549 26.63 7.35 16.88
N LEU A 550 26.28 8.29 17.75
CA LEU A 550 26.93 9.59 17.89
C LEU A 550 28.23 9.45 18.70
N LYS A 551 29.38 9.79 18.10
CA LYS A 551 30.70 9.64 18.73
C LYS A 551 31.59 10.83 18.38
N GLY A 552 32.65 11.05 19.15
CA GLY A 552 33.61 12.13 18.96
C GLY A 552 33.23 13.40 19.72
N GLU A 553 33.88 14.52 19.40
CA GLU A 553 33.70 15.79 20.13
C GLU A 553 32.27 16.34 20.04
N GLU A 554 31.59 16.09 18.92
CA GLU A 554 30.21 16.48 18.64
C GLU A 554 29.19 15.75 19.54
N ALA A 555 29.57 14.65 20.18
CA ALA A 555 28.69 13.94 21.11
C ALA A 555 28.47 14.70 22.43
N ARG A 556 29.47 15.48 22.89
CA ARG A 556 29.47 16.07 24.24
C ARG A 556 28.26 16.97 24.54
N PRO A 557 27.83 17.90 23.65
CA PRO A 557 26.64 18.71 23.90
C PRO A 557 25.37 17.87 24.07
N VAL A 558 25.23 16.81 23.27
CA VAL A 558 24.09 15.88 23.32
C VAL A 558 24.11 15.07 24.62
N LEU A 559 25.26 14.55 25.03
CA LEU A 559 25.43 13.83 26.30
C LEU A 559 25.07 14.71 27.50
N GLY A 560 25.61 15.93 27.55
CA GLY A 560 25.31 16.91 28.60
C GLY A 560 23.81 17.25 28.65
N THR A 561 23.16 17.40 27.50
CA THR A 561 21.72 17.68 27.42
C THR A 561 20.88 16.49 27.90
N ILE A 562 21.27 15.25 27.60
CA ILE A 562 20.59 14.06 28.14
C ILE A 562 20.71 14.02 29.68
N LEU A 563 21.88 14.35 30.23
CA LEU A 563 22.12 14.34 31.68
C LEU A 563 21.36 15.41 32.46
N GLN A 564 21.02 16.54 31.82
CA GLN A 564 20.20 17.58 32.44
C GLN A 564 18.83 17.04 32.89
N ASN A 565 18.26 16.06 32.16
CA ASN A 565 17.04 15.37 32.59
C ASN A 565 17.36 14.21 33.54
N ARG A 566 17.77 14.57 34.76
CA ARG A 566 18.19 13.64 35.82
C ARG A 566 17.14 12.57 36.15
N ALA A 567 15.86 12.94 36.18
CA ALA A 567 14.76 12.03 36.45
C ALA A 567 14.67 10.94 35.37
N ARG A 568 14.72 11.34 34.09
CA ARG A 568 14.69 10.40 32.96
C ARG A 568 15.87 9.43 32.99
N VAL A 569 17.07 9.92 33.29
CA VAL A 569 18.28 9.08 33.37
C VAL A 569 18.22 8.12 34.57
N ALA A 570 17.78 8.60 35.74
CA ALA A 570 17.63 7.77 36.94
C ALA A 570 16.52 6.72 36.81
N GLY A 571 15.46 7.01 36.05
CA GLY A 571 14.35 6.10 35.77
C GLY A 571 14.58 5.15 34.59
N GLN A 572 15.67 5.28 33.84
CA GLN A 572 15.92 4.46 32.64
C GLN A 572 17.28 3.75 32.73
N PRO A 573 17.31 2.50 33.23
CA PRO A 573 18.57 1.79 33.43
C PRO A 573 19.38 1.55 32.15
N TRP A 574 18.71 1.33 31.02
CA TRP A 574 19.37 1.20 29.73
C TRP A 574 20.03 2.51 29.28
N LEU A 575 19.38 3.65 29.54
CA LEU A 575 19.90 4.98 29.20
C LEU A 575 21.12 5.30 30.06
N TRP A 576 21.01 5.05 31.37
CA TRP A 576 22.12 5.16 32.31
C TRP A 576 23.32 4.32 31.88
N GLN A 577 23.10 3.04 31.52
CA GLN A 577 24.16 2.14 31.07
C GLN A 577 24.82 2.63 29.78
N ALA A 578 24.02 3.08 28.81
CA ALA A 578 24.52 3.58 27.53
C ALA A 578 25.39 4.82 27.73
N LEU A 579 24.96 5.76 28.58
CA LEU A 579 25.76 6.93 28.95
C LEU A 579 27.05 6.51 29.66
N TRP A 580 26.97 5.62 30.67
CA TRP A 580 28.13 5.17 31.45
C TRP A 580 29.23 4.57 30.58
N ARG A 581 28.83 3.86 29.51
CA ARG A 581 29.75 3.22 28.55
C ARG A 581 30.16 4.11 27.40
N HIS A 582 29.56 5.28 27.25
CA HIS A 582 29.85 6.16 26.12
C HIS A 582 31.32 6.60 26.18
N PRO A 583 32.08 6.45 25.08
CA PRO A 583 33.52 6.73 25.08
C PRO A 583 33.83 8.21 25.37
N ASP A 584 32.97 9.11 24.89
CA ASP A 584 33.19 10.56 24.95
C ASP A 584 32.62 11.24 26.22
N LEU A 585 32.08 10.47 27.18
CA LEU A 585 31.55 11.00 28.44
C LEU A 585 32.70 11.45 29.36
N GLY A 586 32.70 12.73 29.74
CA GLY A 586 33.73 13.35 30.57
C GLY A 586 33.74 12.88 32.03
N GLU A 587 34.82 13.13 32.77
CA GLU A 587 34.95 12.71 34.17
C GLU A 587 33.89 13.35 35.10
N GLY A 588 33.61 14.64 34.93
CA GLY A 588 32.57 15.32 35.71
C GLY A 588 31.16 14.80 35.42
N GLU A 589 30.85 14.52 34.15
CA GLU A 589 29.58 13.92 33.73
C GLU A 589 29.42 12.49 34.27
N ARG A 590 30.52 11.72 34.38
CA ARG A 590 30.51 10.39 35.01
C ARG A 590 30.21 10.45 36.50
N GLU A 591 30.73 11.45 37.21
CA GLU A 591 30.42 11.66 38.63
C GLU A 591 28.94 12.02 38.81
N GLU A 592 28.41 12.93 37.99
CA GLU A 592 27.00 13.28 37.97
C GLU A 592 26.12 12.06 37.67
N LEU A 593 26.46 11.27 36.65
CA LEU A 593 25.74 10.06 36.28
C LEU A 593 25.76 9.00 37.40
N SER A 594 26.88 8.84 38.09
CA SER A 594 27.01 7.92 39.24
C SER A 594 26.03 8.28 40.37
N ALA A 595 25.83 9.58 40.62
CA ALA A 595 24.92 10.07 41.64
C ALA A 595 23.43 9.81 41.32
N LEU A 596 23.08 9.51 40.06
CA LEU A 596 21.71 9.20 39.62
C LEU A 596 21.28 7.75 39.85
N ARG A 597 22.19 6.88 40.31
CA ARG A 597 21.85 5.49 40.64
C ARG A 597 20.83 5.46 41.80
N PRO A 598 19.79 4.60 41.76
CA PRO A 598 18.91 4.41 42.90
C PRO A 598 19.72 4.08 44.16
N PRO A 599 19.60 4.87 45.24
CA PRO A 599 20.47 4.70 46.39
C PRO A 599 20.18 3.35 47.05
N TYR A 600 21.20 2.70 47.61
CA TYR A 600 21.04 1.41 48.29
C TYR A 600 20.02 1.49 49.45
N SER A 601 19.87 2.67 50.07
CA SER A 601 18.86 2.95 51.10
C SER A 601 17.41 2.85 50.62
N ALA A 602 17.14 2.93 49.31
CA ALA A 602 15.80 2.73 48.73
C ALA A 602 15.33 1.28 48.84
N LEU A 603 16.26 0.32 49.00
CA LEU A 603 15.92 -1.08 49.25
C LEU A 603 15.35 -1.28 50.65
N SER A 604 14.40 -2.20 50.76
CA SER A 604 13.78 -2.54 52.05
C SER A 604 14.84 -3.02 53.04
N ARG A 605 14.56 -2.85 54.34
CA ARG A 605 15.47 -3.32 55.38
C ARG A 605 15.76 -4.83 55.25
N ASN A 606 14.75 -5.63 54.91
CA ASN A 606 14.89 -7.07 54.71
C ASN A 606 15.83 -7.42 53.55
N VAL A 607 15.76 -6.68 52.44
CA VAL A 607 16.71 -6.84 51.32
C VAL A 607 18.12 -6.48 51.77
N ARG A 608 18.29 -5.33 52.44
CA ARG A 608 19.61 -4.86 52.87
C ARG A 608 20.30 -5.75 53.90
N GLU A 609 19.53 -6.45 54.73
CA GLU A 609 20.05 -7.44 55.69
C GLU A 609 20.52 -8.73 54.99
N ARG A 610 19.92 -9.10 53.86
CA ARG A 610 20.21 -10.34 53.12
C ARG A 610 21.18 -10.16 51.95
N PHE A 611 21.33 -8.94 51.45
CA PHE A 611 22.16 -8.62 50.30
C PHE A 611 22.94 -7.33 50.59
N PRO A 612 24.18 -7.41 51.12
CA PRO A 612 24.96 -6.23 51.48
C PRO A 612 25.35 -5.40 50.25
N GLU A 613 25.55 -4.09 50.44
CA GLU A 613 25.89 -3.15 49.35
C GLU A 613 27.15 -3.56 48.56
N ASN A 614 28.13 -4.13 49.25
CA ASN A 614 29.38 -4.64 48.69
C ASN A 614 29.32 -6.15 48.36
N ALA A 615 28.13 -6.70 48.05
CA ALA A 615 27.97 -8.10 47.73
C ALA A 615 28.94 -8.56 46.62
N PRO A 616 29.59 -9.74 46.77
CA PRO A 616 30.57 -10.22 45.80
C PRO A 616 29.89 -10.55 44.46
N LEU A 617 30.67 -10.52 43.36
CA LEU A 617 30.16 -10.72 42.00
C LEU A 617 29.24 -11.95 41.84
N PRO A 618 29.55 -13.15 42.39
CA PRO A 618 28.65 -14.30 42.28
C PRO A 618 27.28 -14.07 42.92
N ALA A 619 27.22 -13.35 44.05
CA ALA A 619 25.97 -13.02 44.73
C ALA A 619 25.15 -12.00 43.94
N ARG A 620 25.80 -10.98 43.36
CA ARG A 620 25.15 -10.00 42.48
C ARG A 620 24.59 -10.65 41.22
N LEU A 621 25.33 -11.59 40.62
CA LEU A 621 24.85 -12.38 39.47
C LEU A 621 23.70 -13.31 39.84
N ALA A 622 23.73 -13.94 41.02
CA ALA A 622 22.64 -14.77 41.50
C ALA A 622 21.36 -13.94 41.74
N ALA A 623 21.49 -12.76 42.35
CA ALA A 623 20.41 -11.81 42.54
C ALA A 623 19.83 -11.28 41.22
N ALA A 624 20.69 -10.95 40.25
CA ALA A 624 20.30 -10.52 38.91
C ALA A 624 19.50 -11.61 38.15
N ARG A 625 19.70 -12.90 38.49
CA ARG A 625 18.93 -14.04 37.96
C ARG A 625 17.67 -14.37 38.77
N GLY A 626 17.37 -13.61 39.83
CA GLY A 626 16.24 -13.87 40.71
C GLY A 626 16.41 -15.08 41.64
N LEU A 627 17.65 -15.53 41.91
CA LEU A 627 17.92 -16.77 42.66
C LEU A 627 18.02 -16.58 44.18
N LEU A 628 17.82 -15.36 44.70
CA LEU A 628 17.83 -15.11 46.14
C LEU A 628 16.48 -15.48 46.79
N PRO A 629 16.48 -15.95 48.05
CA PRO A 629 15.25 -16.25 48.78
C PRO A 629 14.61 -14.96 49.31
N LEU A 630 14.06 -14.14 48.42
CA LEU A 630 13.33 -12.91 48.73
C LEU A 630 11.86 -13.02 48.30
N PRO A 631 10.94 -12.32 48.97
CA PRO A 631 9.59 -12.09 48.46
C PRO A 631 9.62 -11.51 47.04
N GLY A 632 8.65 -11.88 46.20
CA GLY A 632 8.65 -11.50 44.78
C GLY A 632 8.74 -9.99 44.54
N ASN A 633 8.00 -9.18 45.29
CA ASN A 633 8.05 -7.72 45.19
C ASN A 633 9.41 -7.12 45.61
N GLU A 634 10.07 -7.71 46.61
CA GLU A 634 11.41 -7.29 47.04
C GLU A 634 12.48 -7.72 46.04
N MET A 635 12.33 -8.90 45.43
CA MET A 635 13.20 -9.37 44.36
C MET A 635 13.16 -8.43 43.17
N VAL A 636 11.95 -8.04 42.73
CA VAL A 636 11.75 -7.11 41.60
C VAL A 636 12.53 -5.80 41.82
N ARG A 637 12.47 -5.23 43.03
CA ARG A 637 13.19 -3.99 43.37
C ARG A 637 14.70 -4.19 43.43
N LEU A 638 15.15 -5.32 43.96
CA LEU A 638 16.58 -5.65 43.94
C LEU A 638 17.09 -5.84 42.51
N THR A 639 16.32 -6.52 41.65
CA THR A 639 16.64 -6.69 40.23
C THR A 639 16.74 -5.33 39.54
N PHE A 640 15.79 -4.41 39.77
CA PHE A 640 15.89 -3.02 39.29
C PHE A 640 17.13 -2.29 39.81
N HIS A 641 17.47 -2.40 41.10
CA HIS A 641 18.68 -1.77 41.62
C HIS A 641 19.96 -2.32 40.94
N LEU A 642 19.97 -3.60 40.57
CA LEU A 642 21.07 -4.25 39.85
C LEU A 642 21.10 -3.92 38.35
N THR A 643 20.06 -3.30 37.78
CA THR A 643 20.14 -2.75 36.42
C THR A 643 21.01 -1.48 36.35
N PHE A 644 21.52 -0.96 37.47
CA PHE A 644 22.51 0.12 37.50
C PHE A 644 23.88 -0.37 37.97
N ASP A 645 24.11 -1.68 37.93
CA ASP A 645 25.38 -2.24 38.35
C ASP A 645 26.49 -1.89 37.34
N PRO A 646 27.64 -1.37 37.79
CA PRO A 646 28.74 -1.02 36.89
C PRO A 646 29.34 -2.24 36.17
N GLU A 647 29.16 -3.45 36.71
CA GLU A 647 29.61 -4.68 36.07
C GLU A 647 28.62 -5.09 34.97
N GLU A 648 29.07 -5.07 33.72
CA GLU A 648 28.26 -5.36 32.53
C GLU A 648 27.50 -6.70 32.62
N ARG A 649 28.16 -7.74 33.14
CA ARG A 649 27.53 -9.06 33.27
C ARG A 649 26.34 -9.04 34.23
N VAL A 650 26.42 -8.26 35.30
CA VAL A 650 25.34 -8.12 36.30
C VAL A 650 24.22 -7.29 35.70
N HIS A 651 24.52 -6.10 35.18
CA HIS A 651 23.53 -5.24 34.55
C HIS A 651 22.75 -5.97 33.47
N ARG A 652 23.44 -6.57 32.49
CA ARG A 652 22.78 -7.21 31.34
C ARG A 652 21.87 -8.35 31.77
N THR A 653 22.30 -9.10 32.79
CA THR A 653 21.48 -10.18 33.38
C THR A 653 20.27 -9.62 34.11
N ALA A 654 20.45 -8.59 34.93
CA ALA A 654 19.37 -7.95 35.69
C ALA A 654 18.35 -7.29 34.76
N LEU A 655 18.79 -6.60 33.71
CA LEU A 655 17.93 -5.93 32.75
C LEU A 655 17.10 -6.94 31.95
N LYS A 656 17.72 -8.05 31.54
CA LYS A 656 16.99 -9.17 30.92
C LYS A 656 15.92 -9.71 31.86
N SER A 657 16.29 -10.05 33.10
CA SER A 657 15.36 -10.56 34.09
C SER A 657 14.22 -9.57 34.37
N PHE A 658 14.52 -8.27 34.46
CA PHE A 658 13.56 -7.20 34.69
C PHE A 658 12.57 -7.06 33.52
N ALA A 659 13.06 -7.08 32.28
CA ALA A 659 12.25 -6.97 31.06
C ALA A 659 11.28 -8.15 30.86
N GLU A 660 11.61 -9.32 31.42
CA GLU A 660 10.85 -10.57 31.33
C GLU A 660 9.89 -10.77 32.51
N LEU A 661 9.78 -9.81 33.45
CA LEU A 661 8.91 -9.94 34.63
C LEU A 661 7.41 -9.97 34.27
N PRO A 662 6.64 -10.94 34.80
CA PRO A 662 5.17 -10.94 34.69
C PRO A 662 4.53 -9.77 35.43
N TYR A 663 3.41 -9.25 34.89
CA TYR A 663 2.64 -8.16 35.49
C TYR A 663 2.15 -8.49 36.91
N ALA A 664 1.82 -9.76 37.19
CA ALA A 664 1.44 -10.23 38.51
C ALA A 664 2.53 -10.03 39.59
N LEU A 665 3.81 -10.01 39.22
CA LEU A 665 4.91 -9.70 40.15
C LEU A 665 5.21 -8.19 40.21
N LEU A 666 5.02 -7.49 39.10
CA LEU A 666 5.27 -6.05 39.00
C LEU A 666 4.24 -5.23 39.78
N ARG A 667 2.96 -5.58 39.71
CA ARG A 667 1.89 -4.80 40.38
C ARG A 667 2.10 -4.68 41.89
N PRO A 668 2.31 -5.76 42.67
CA PRO A 668 2.60 -5.64 44.10
C PRO A 668 3.91 -4.90 44.41
N ALA A 669 4.90 -4.97 43.49
CA ALA A 669 6.14 -4.23 43.61
C ALA A 669 5.93 -2.72 43.46
N VAL A 670 5.09 -2.31 42.51
CA VAL A 670 4.65 -0.93 42.26
C VAL A 670 3.82 -0.40 43.42
N GLU A 671 2.78 -1.11 43.86
CA GLU A 671 1.86 -0.66 44.91
C GLU A 671 2.60 -0.31 46.22
N GLY A 672 3.58 -1.12 46.59
CA GLY A 672 4.37 -0.87 47.81
C GLY A 672 5.60 0.02 47.60
N SER A 673 5.86 0.53 46.39
CA SER A 673 7.11 1.23 46.09
C SER A 673 7.07 2.66 46.61
N ARG A 674 8.22 3.12 47.10
CA ARG A 674 8.49 4.52 47.46
C ARG A 674 9.60 5.12 46.61
N ASP A 675 10.10 4.36 45.64
CA ASP A 675 11.18 4.78 44.75
C ASP A 675 10.54 5.30 43.44
N PRO A 676 10.58 6.62 43.20
CA PRO A 676 10.00 7.21 41.99
C PRO A 676 10.72 6.76 40.71
N SER A 677 12.03 6.50 40.78
CA SER A 677 12.81 6.04 39.63
C SER A 677 12.38 4.64 39.19
N PHE A 678 12.03 3.77 40.15
CA PHE A 678 11.45 2.46 39.85
C PHE A 678 10.09 2.58 39.17
N LEU A 679 9.22 3.47 39.67
CA LEU A 679 7.89 3.68 39.10
C LEU A 679 7.97 4.22 37.66
N GLU A 680 8.87 5.18 37.42
CA GLU A 680 9.14 5.70 36.08
C GLU A 680 9.69 4.62 35.14
N ALA A 681 10.61 3.78 35.61
CA ALA A 681 11.19 2.70 34.81
C ALA A 681 10.12 1.70 34.34
N VAL A 682 9.24 1.29 35.26
CA VAL A 682 8.14 0.36 34.94
C VAL A 682 7.15 1.04 34.00
N ALA A 683 6.76 2.29 34.26
CA ALA A 683 5.83 3.04 33.41
C ALA A 683 6.35 3.18 31.98
N ARG A 684 7.56 3.72 31.80
CA ARG A 684 8.12 3.95 30.46
C ARG A 684 8.35 2.65 29.71
N PHE A 685 8.94 1.64 30.35
CA PHE A 685 9.22 0.36 29.70
C PHE A 685 7.93 -0.30 29.18
N HIS A 686 6.90 -0.37 30.01
CA HIS A 686 5.68 -1.09 29.65
C HIS A 686 4.71 -0.26 28.78
N LEU A 687 4.71 1.08 28.85
CA LEU A 687 3.90 1.92 27.95
C LEU A 687 4.52 1.97 26.55
N GLU A 688 5.84 2.07 26.42
CA GLU A 688 6.47 2.00 25.10
C GLU A 688 6.33 0.61 24.46
N ARG A 689 6.29 -0.45 25.27
CA ARG A 689 6.12 -1.83 24.78
C ARG A 689 4.76 -2.08 24.14
N THR A 690 3.67 -1.51 24.67
CA THR A 690 2.34 -1.69 24.08
C THR A 690 2.20 -1.07 22.70
N LYS A 691 2.99 -0.03 22.40
CA LYS A 691 3.05 0.58 21.07
C LYS A 691 3.72 -0.29 20.01
N ARG A 692 4.46 -1.35 20.41
CA ARG A 692 5.20 -2.24 19.49
C ARG A 692 4.45 -3.53 19.17
N THR A 693 3.72 -4.05 20.15
CA THR A 693 3.12 -5.37 20.06
C THR A 693 1.75 -5.31 20.71
N PRO A 694 0.67 -5.58 19.95
CA PRO A 694 -0.66 -5.67 20.52
C PRO A 694 -0.66 -6.68 21.67
N LEU A 695 -1.19 -6.27 22.82
CA LEU A 695 -1.34 -7.17 23.97
C LEU A 695 -2.48 -8.16 23.71
N SER A 696 -2.35 -9.40 24.20
CA SER A 696 -3.50 -10.31 24.29
C SER A 696 -4.55 -9.73 25.25
N ASN A 697 -5.79 -10.21 25.17
CA ASN A 697 -6.86 -9.74 26.05
C ASN A 697 -6.53 -9.93 27.54
N GLU A 698 -5.93 -11.07 27.89
CA GLU A 698 -5.51 -11.37 29.26
C GLU A 698 -4.38 -10.44 29.71
N ALA A 699 -3.36 -10.28 28.88
CA ALA A 699 -2.22 -9.40 29.16
C ALA A 699 -2.66 -7.93 29.26
N ARG A 700 -3.67 -7.51 28.48
CA ARG A 700 -4.25 -6.16 28.54
C ARG A 700 -4.90 -5.90 29.91
N SER A 701 -5.67 -6.85 30.44
CA SER A 701 -6.28 -6.71 31.76
C SER A 701 -5.24 -6.56 32.87
N GLU A 702 -4.17 -7.36 32.84
CA GLU A 702 -3.09 -7.26 33.83
C GLU A 702 -2.29 -5.96 33.69
N TRP A 703 -2.05 -5.52 32.45
CA TRP A 703 -1.40 -4.26 32.13
C TRP A 703 -2.19 -3.06 32.65
N LEU A 704 -3.52 -3.05 32.47
CA LEU A 704 -4.40 -2.01 33.02
C LEU A 704 -4.26 -1.94 34.56
N GLY A 705 -4.29 -3.10 35.22
CA GLY A 705 -4.11 -3.17 36.66
C GLY A 705 -2.73 -2.70 37.15
N LEU A 706 -1.67 -2.88 36.35
CA LEU A 706 -0.35 -2.33 36.64
C LEU A 706 -0.34 -0.81 36.51
N PHE A 707 -0.88 -0.26 35.42
CA PHE A 707 -0.89 1.19 35.19
C PHE A 707 -1.78 1.92 36.19
N GLU A 708 -2.94 1.36 36.54
CA GLU A 708 -3.76 1.86 37.64
C GLU A 708 -2.95 1.96 38.95
N ALA A 709 -2.17 0.92 39.29
CA ALA A 709 -1.33 0.95 40.47
C ALA A 709 -0.22 2.03 40.41
N ILE A 710 0.31 2.34 39.22
CA ILE A 710 1.28 3.42 39.02
C ILE A 710 0.60 4.78 39.21
N LEU A 711 -0.55 4.99 38.58
CA LEU A 711 -1.29 6.26 38.63
C LEU A 711 -1.80 6.58 40.04
N LEU A 712 -2.17 5.55 40.81
CA LEU A 712 -2.62 5.70 42.19
C LEU A 712 -1.49 5.74 43.22
N ASN A 713 -0.23 5.48 42.83
CA ASN A 713 0.88 5.53 43.77
C ASN A 713 1.29 7.00 44.03
N PRO A 714 1.23 7.49 45.28
CA PRO A 714 1.55 8.89 45.61
C PRO A 714 3.02 9.28 45.37
N ASN A 715 3.92 8.30 45.22
CA ASN A 715 5.34 8.50 44.96
C ASN A 715 5.69 8.52 43.47
N THR A 716 4.71 8.33 42.56
CA THR A 716 4.95 8.54 41.14
C THR A 716 5.23 10.01 40.89
N ASN A 717 6.32 10.32 40.19
CA ASN A 717 6.69 11.70 39.90
C ASN A 717 5.64 12.36 38.99
N ASP A 718 5.38 13.65 39.23
CA ASP A 718 4.38 14.39 38.45
C ASP A 718 4.74 14.48 36.97
N PHE A 719 6.04 14.60 36.68
CA PHE A 719 6.57 14.52 35.33
C PHE A 719 6.23 13.19 34.64
N THR A 720 6.35 12.06 35.35
CA THR A 720 5.98 10.75 34.83
C THR A 720 4.47 10.68 34.57
N LEU A 721 3.64 11.22 35.48
CA LEU A 721 2.18 11.27 35.31
C LEU A 721 1.78 12.17 34.13
N ALA A 722 2.43 13.31 33.95
CA ALA A 722 2.21 14.21 32.82
C ALA A 722 2.56 13.55 31.48
N TRP A 723 3.68 12.83 31.44
CA TRP A 723 4.06 12.04 30.28
C TRP A 723 3.06 10.91 29.99
N ILE A 724 2.61 10.16 31.01
CA ILE A 724 1.56 9.13 30.84
C ILE A 724 0.27 9.78 30.35
N ALA A 725 -0.16 10.90 30.95
CA ALA A 725 -1.36 11.62 30.57
C ALA A 725 -1.37 12.00 29.10
N PHE A 726 -0.21 12.33 28.55
CA PHE A 726 -0.09 12.67 27.15
C PHE A 726 -0.09 11.45 26.20
N GLU A 727 0.53 10.35 26.63
CA GLU A 727 0.81 9.20 25.76
C GLU A 727 -0.18 8.03 25.89
N VAL A 728 -1.03 8.04 26.93
CA VAL A 728 -1.95 6.94 27.20
C VAL A 728 -3.15 6.96 26.25
N GLU A 729 -3.42 5.80 25.64
CA GLU A 729 -4.52 5.65 24.68
C GLU A 729 -5.78 5.01 25.28
N ASP A 730 -5.70 4.50 26.52
CA ASP A 730 -6.79 3.79 27.15
C ASP A 730 -7.71 4.75 27.96
N PRO A 731 -9.01 4.86 27.61
CA PRO A 731 -9.93 5.78 28.28
C PRO A 731 -10.04 5.59 29.80
N TYR A 732 -9.88 4.36 30.30
CA TYR A 732 -9.95 4.07 31.74
C TYR A 732 -8.80 4.75 32.50
N LEU A 733 -7.60 4.70 31.94
CA LEU A 733 -6.42 5.33 32.55
C LEU A 733 -6.48 6.86 32.46
N ILE A 734 -7.03 7.40 31.36
CA ILE A 734 -7.32 8.83 31.21
C ILE A 734 -8.28 9.30 32.31
N GLU A 735 -9.33 8.51 32.58
CA GLU A 735 -10.29 8.82 33.63
C GLU A 735 -9.67 8.82 35.03
N ILE A 736 -8.80 7.86 35.35
CA ILE A 736 -8.07 7.82 36.62
C ILE A 736 -7.23 9.10 36.80
N LEU A 737 -6.50 9.50 35.77
CA LEU A 737 -5.69 10.73 35.78
C LEU A 737 -6.55 11.97 35.96
N GLY A 738 -7.59 12.14 35.12
CA GLY A 738 -8.46 13.32 35.12
C GLY A 738 -9.28 13.50 36.40
N ASN A 739 -9.54 12.42 37.14
CA ASN A 739 -10.27 12.48 38.41
C ASN A 739 -9.41 12.89 39.62
N ASN A 740 -8.08 12.88 39.50
CA ASN A 740 -7.19 13.28 40.59
C ASN A 740 -6.93 14.81 40.62
N LEU A 741 -8.01 15.58 40.82
CA LEU A 741 -7.99 17.05 40.75
C LEU A 741 -7.02 17.69 41.74
N VAL A 742 -6.81 17.09 42.92
CA VAL A 742 -5.85 17.60 43.91
C VAL A 742 -4.43 17.54 43.35
N ARG A 743 -4.03 16.39 42.78
CA ARG A 743 -2.69 16.22 42.20
C ARG A 743 -2.51 17.08 40.95
N ILE A 744 -3.53 17.18 40.10
CA ILE A 744 -3.51 18.05 38.92
C ILE A 744 -3.33 19.52 39.33
N ASN A 745 -4.00 19.96 40.38
CA ASN A 745 -3.90 21.32 40.87
C ASN A 745 -2.52 21.65 41.42
N GLU A 746 -1.87 20.69 42.10
CA GLU A 746 -0.49 20.81 42.59
C GLU A 746 0.54 20.73 41.45
N ALA A 747 0.26 19.94 40.41
CA ALA A 747 1.13 19.73 39.26
C ALA A 747 0.39 19.91 37.91
N PRO A 748 0.24 21.16 37.44
CA PRO A 748 -0.52 21.48 36.23
C PRO A 748 0.01 20.85 34.93
N ALA A 749 1.28 20.43 34.90
CA ALA A 749 1.87 19.69 33.77
C ALA A 749 1.06 18.43 33.42
N ILE A 750 0.41 17.80 34.40
CA ILE A 750 -0.49 16.66 34.16
C ILE A 750 -1.70 17.07 33.33
N PHE A 751 -2.26 18.25 33.62
CA PHE A 751 -3.39 18.78 32.86
C PHE A 751 -2.97 19.21 31.45
N GLU A 752 -1.79 19.79 31.28
CA GLU A 752 -1.24 20.09 29.95
C GLU A 752 -1.07 18.82 29.11
N GLY A 753 -0.60 17.72 29.72
CA GLY A 753 -0.56 16.40 29.09
C GLY A 753 -1.95 15.91 28.66
N LEU A 754 -2.95 16.03 29.52
CA LEU A 754 -4.35 15.66 29.21
C LEU A 754 -4.95 16.54 28.10
N LEU A 755 -4.69 17.85 28.11
CA LEU A 755 -5.17 18.80 27.10
C LEU A 755 -4.64 18.48 25.71
N ARG A 756 -3.41 17.97 25.64
CA ARG A 756 -2.75 17.61 24.39
C ARG A 756 -3.04 16.16 23.99
N ASN A 757 -3.54 15.34 24.90
CA ASN A 757 -4.02 14.00 24.58
C ASN A 757 -5.37 14.06 23.85
N ARG A 758 -5.36 13.64 22.59
CA ARG A 758 -6.50 13.68 21.66
C ARG A 758 -7.67 12.80 22.07
N LEU A 759 -7.46 11.84 22.97
CA LEU A 759 -8.48 10.92 23.46
C LEU A 759 -9.12 11.41 24.77
N THR A 760 -8.64 12.51 25.36
CA THR A 760 -9.25 13.08 26.56
C THR A 760 -10.58 13.74 26.22
N PRO A 761 -11.70 13.37 26.89
CA PRO A 761 -13.00 13.98 26.63
C PRO A 761 -13.01 15.49 26.93
N ARG A 762 -13.53 16.31 26.00
CA ARG A 762 -13.60 17.78 26.16
C ARG A 762 -14.34 18.21 27.43
N ALA A 763 -15.41 17.50 27.80
CA ALA A 763 -16.16 17.75 29.03
C ALA A 763 -15.31 17.56 30.30
N MET A 764 -14.39 16.58 30.28
CA MET A 764 -13.45 16.36 31.37
C MET A 764 -12.44 17.50 31.45
N LEU A 765 -11.88 17.91 30.31
CA LEU A 765 -10.91 19.03 30.24
C LEU A 765 -11.52 20.34 30.75
N ALA A 766 -12.75 20.66 30.34
CA ALA A 766 -13.47 21.84 30.81
C ALA A 766 -13.69 21.79 32.34
N LYS A 767 -14.13 20.63 32.87
CA LYS A 767 -14.32 20.42 34.31
C LYS A 767 -13.02 20.59 35.11
N ILE A 768 -11.89 20.11 34.58
CA ILE A 768 -10.57 20.29 35.22
C ILE A 768 -10.14 21.75 35.15
N GLY A 769 -10.30 22.41 34.00
CA GLY A 769 -9.97 23.84 33.83
C GLY A 769 -10.76 24.74 34.78
N ASP A 770 -12.04 24.43 35.01
CA ASP A 770 -12.90 25.20 35.91
C ASP A 770 -12.62 24.94 37.41
N PHE A 771 -11.75 23.99 37.75
CA PHE A 771 -11.42 23.65 39.14
C PHE A 771 -10.63 24.75 39.86
N ALA A 772 -9.71 25.43 39.16
CA ALA A 772 -8.87 26.49 39.73
C ALA A 772 -8.48 27.55 38.67
N PRO A 773 -8.30 28.83 39.06
CA PRO A 773 -8.02 29.91 38.10
C PRO A 773 -6.79 29.68 37.22
N HIS A 774 -5.69 29.18 37.77
CA HIS A 774 -4.46 28.91 36.99
C HIS A 774 -4.64 27.75 36.01
N LEU A 775 -5.49 26.77 36.32
CA LEU A 775 -5.83 25.70 35.38
C LEU A 775 -6.71 26.24 34.24
N LYS A 776 -7.62 27.18 34.54
CA LYS A 776 -8.41 27.84 33.51
C LYS A 776 -7.53 28.63 32.53
N GLU A 777 -6.55 29.38 33.05
CA GLU A 777 -5.56 30.09 32.23
C GLU A 777 -4.78 29.12 31.32
N ILE A 778 -4.37 27.95 31.83
CA ILE A 778 -3.70 26.91 31.03
C ILE A 778 -4.64 26.34 29.96
N TYR A 779 -5.89 26.05 30.32
CA TYR A 779 -6.91 25.56 29.38
C TYR A 779 -7.11 26.55 28.23
N ASP A 780 -7.33 27.82 28.56
CA ASP A 780 -7.58 28.88 27.57
C ASP A 780 -6.34 29.13 26.70
N ARG A 781 -5.13 29.15 27.29
CA ARG A 781 -3.85 29.28 26.57
C ARG A 781 -3.65 28.13 25.58
N VAL A 782 -3.76 26.88 26.03
CA VAL A 782 -3.52 25.71 25.19
C VAL A 782 -4.62 25.56 24.14
N GLN A 783 -5.87 25.91 24.45
CA GLN A 783 -6.95 25.97 23.45
C GLN A 783 -6.71 27.06 22.41
N ALA A 784 -6.19 28.22 22.80
CA ALA A 784 -5.79 29.27 21.86
C ALA A 784 -4.61 28.81 20.98
N GLU A 785 -3.59 28.15 21.55
CA GLU A 785 -2.48 27.54 20.78
C GLU A 785 -2.98 26.50 19.76
N ILE A 786 -3.93 25.63 20.16
CA ILE A 786 -4.54 24.63 19.29
C ILE A 786 -5.40 25.29 18.20
N SER A 787 -6.12 26.37 18.54
CA SER A 787 -6.99 27.10 17.62
C SER A 787 -6.18 27.93 16.62
N GLU A 788 -5.12 28.63 17.04
CA GLU A 788 -4.21 29.37 16.17
C GLU A 788 -3.47 28.44 15.21
N ALA A 789 -3.04 27.25 15.67
CA ALA A 789 -2.52 26.20 14.79
C ALA A 789 -3.56 25.68 13.77
N SER A 790 -4.85 25.87 14.06
CA SER A 790 -5.98 25.50 13.19
C SER A 790 -6.46 26.66 12.30
N THR A 791 -6.17 27.93 12.60
CA THR A 791 -6.65 29.11 11.83
C THR A 791 -6.09 29.27 10.41
N PHE A 792 -5.10 28.47 9.98
CA PHE A 792 -4.79 28.32 8.55
C PHE A 792 -5.78 27.40 7.81
N ALA A 793 -6.74 26.80 8.51
CA ALA A 793 -7.86 26.04 7.97
C ALA A 793 -9.14 26.88 7.77
N ASP A 794 -9.16 28.17 8.13
CA ASP A 794 -10.30 29.07 7.92
C ASP A 794 -10.33 29.64 6.49
N LEU A 795 -10.24 28.76 5.50
CA LEU A 795 -11.20 28.83 4.40
C LEU A 795 -12.37 27.95 4.84
N GLU A 796 -13.10 28.39 5.87
CA GLU A 796 -14.35 27.75 6.28
C GLU A 796 -15.26 27.74 5.05
N MET A 797 -15.55 26.56 4.52
CA MET A 797 -16.75 26.37 3.72
C MET A 797 -17.93 26.54 4.69
N PRO A 798 -18.85 27.50 4.48
CA PRO A 798 -19.98 27.71 5.36
C PRO A 798 -20.75 26.41 5.61
N GLU A 799 -21.40 26.29 6.77
CA GLU A 799 -22.19 25.12 7.15
C GLU A 799 -23.30 24.80 6.12
N GLU A 800 -23.77 25.81 5.37
CA GLU A 800 -24.65 25.68 4.21
C GLU A 800 -23.98 25.00 3.01
N ASP A 801 -22.68 25.21 2.77
CA ASP A 801 -21.91 24.56 1.70
C ASP A 801 -21.50 23.13 2.08
N LEU A 802 -21.31 22.83 3.37
CA LEU A 802 -21.10 21.45 3.87
C LEU A 802 -22.38 20.62 3.83
N LEU A 803 -23.53 21.24 4.11
CA LEU A 803 -24.85 20.64 3.89
C LEU A 803 -25.13 20.48 2.40
N ALA A 804 -24.76 21.45 1.56
CA ALA A 804 -24.92 21.35 0.11
C ALA A 804 -24.00 20.29 -0.51
N LEU A 805 -22.76 20.14 -0.03
CA LEU A 805 -21.84 19.08 -0.46
C LEU A 805 -22.25 17.71 0.07
N ALA A 806 -22.82 17.62 1.28
CA ALA A 806 -23.38 16.39 1.80
C ALA A 806 -24.69 16.01 1.07
N GLU A 807 -25.51 17.00 0.70
CA GLU A 807 -26.68 16.81 -0.16
C GLU A 807 -26.27 16.46 -1.59
N GLU A 808 -25.22 17.07 -2.16
CA GLU A 808 -24.64 16.71 -3.47
C GLU A 808 -23.98 15.32 -3.43
N GLU A 809 -23.23 14.94 -2.38
CA GLU A 809 -22.69 13.58 -2.23
C GLU A 809 -23.81 12.56 -2.00
N LEU A 810 -24.89 12.92 -1.29
CA LEU A 810 -26.07 12.06 -1.13
C LEU A 810 -26.88 11.96 -2.42
N GLU A 811 -26.96 13.02 -3.23
CA GLU A 811 -27.57 13.06 -4.56
C GLU A 811 -26.71 12.32 -5.59
N GLU A 812 -25.39 12.45 -5.57
CA GLU A 812 -24.45 11.68 -6.39
C GLU A 812 -24.45 10.21 -5.99
N MET A 813 -24.52 9.90 -4.70
CA MET A 813 -24.63 8.51 -4.22
C MET A 813 -26.01 7.93 -4.57
N ALA A 814 -27.07 8.75 -4.62
CA ALA A 814 -28.36 8.36 -5.17
C ALA A 814 -28.32 8.20 -6.70
N GLN A 815 -27.61 9.06 -7.43
CA GLN A 815 -27.46 9.00 -8.90
C GLN A 815 -26.51 7.88 -9.36
N SER A 816 -25.56 7.46 -8.51
CA SER A 816 -24.63 6.34 -8.77
C SER A 816 -25.32 4.96 -8.77
N PHE A 817 -26.54 4.89 -8.23
CA PHE A 817 -27.46 3.81 -8.53
C PHE A 817 -28.30 4.25 -9.72
N ASP A 818 -28.01 3.69 -10.89
CA ASP A 818 -28.79 3.91 -12.11
C ASP A 818 -30.28 3.68 -11.79
N PHE A 819 -31.06 4.76 -11.68
CA PHE A 819 -32.48 4.72 -11.41
C PHE A 819 -33.18 5.17 -12.68
N ASP A 820 -33.74 4.21 -13.42
CA ASP A 820 -34.70 4.52 -14.48
C ASP A 820 -35.91 5.22 -13.84
N GLU A 821 -36.07 6.52 -14.11
CA GLU A 821 -37.22 7.31 -13.66
C GLU A 821 -38.54 6.69 -14.19
N ASP A 822 -38.49 6.08 -15.38
CA ASP A 822 -39.60 5.35 -16.02
C ASP A 822 -39.98 4.04 -15.27
N LEU A 823 -39.02 3.36 -14.62
CA LEU A 823 -39.31 2.14 -13.83
C LEU A 823 -39.95 2.48 -12.48
N VAL A 824 -39.70 3.68 -11.95
CA VAL A 824 -40.26 4.13 -10.67
C VAL A 824 -41.76 4.41 -10.82
N GLU A 825 -42.17 5.00 -11.94
CA GLU A 825 -43.59 5.17 -12.28
C GLU A 825 -44.28 3.82 -12.59
N GLU A 826 -43.64 2.89 -13.31
CA GLU A 826 -44.17 1.52 -13.52
C GLU A 826 -44.37 0.75 -12.20
N ILE A 827 -43.46 0.90 -11.23
CA ILE A 827 -43.59 0.30 -9.90
C ILE A 827 -44.71 0.97 -9.09
N GLU A 828 -44.98 2.27 -9.26
CA GLU A 828 -46.13 2.91 -8.59
C GLU A 828 -47.47 2.45 -9.20
N GLU A 829 -47.53 2.23 -10.52
CA GLU A 829 -48.74 1.77 -11.22
C GLU A 829 -49.06 0.28 -11.00
N GLU A 830 -48.06 -0.62 -11.00
CA GLU A 830 -48.24 -2.05 -10.69
C GLU A 830 -48.62 -2.28 -9.21
N VAL A 831 -48.26 -1.37 -8.31
CA VAL A 831 -48.60 -1.46 -6.89
C VAL A 831 -50.06 -1.10 -6.62
N SER A 832 -50.67 -0.32 -7.50
CA SER A 832 -52.09 0.00 -7.44
C SER A 832 -52.97 -1.09 -8.06
N SER A 833 -52.43 -1.94 -8.93
CA SER A 833 -53.20 -2.90 -9.74
C SER A 833 -52.79 -4.37 -9.53
N GLU A 834 -53.52 -5.02 -8.60
CA GLU A 834 -53.70 -6.48 -8.48
C GLU A 834 -52.47 -7.39 -8.29
N GLN A 835 -52.12 -7.66 -7.02
CA GLN A 835 -51.94 -9.03 -6.50
C GLN A 835 -52.07 -9.03 -4.96
N LYS A 836 -53.17 -9.61 -4.44
CA LYS A 836 -53.47 -9.75 -3.00
C LYS A 836 -52.54 -10.76 -2.31
N GLY A 837 -51.29 -10.38 -2.05
CA GLY A 837 -50.34 -11.07 -1.15
C GLY A 837 -49.89 -10.16 -0.01
N SER A 838 -49.45 -10.73 1.12
CA SER A 838 -48.91 -9.92 2.22
C SER A 838 -47.60 -9.24 1.81
N MET A 839 -47.29 -8.07 2.38
CA MET A 839 -46.08 -7.29 2.05
C MET A 839 -44.79 -8.14 2.11
N LEU A 840 -44.74 -9.10 3.02
CA LEU A 840 -43.64 -10.08 3.15
C LEU A 840 -43.53 -11.03 1.94
N GLN A 841 -44.65 -11.54 1.41
CA GLN A 841 -44.66 -12.41 0.23
C GLN A 841 -44.18 -11.67 -1.02
N ARG A 842 -44.48 -10.38 -1.09
CA ARG A 842 -44.03 -9.49 -2.18
C ARG A 842 -42.53 -9.23 -2.07
N ILE A 843 -42.02 -8.91 -0.88
CA ILE A 843 -40.57 -8.75 -0.61
C ILE A 843 -39.80 -10.03 -0.97
N LEU A 844 -40.32 -11.21 -0.66
CA LEU A 844 -39.65 -12.48 -0.95
C LEU A 844 -39.51 -12.78 -2.46
N ARG A 845 -40.39 -12.23 -3.30
CA ARG A 845 -40.33 -12.38 -4.77
C ARG A 845 -39.46 -11.32 -5.45
N MET A 846 -39.19 -10.21 -4.75
CA MET A 846 -38.34 -9.13 -5.26
C MET A 846 -36.88 -9.53 -5.35
N ASN A 847 -36.18 -8.98 -6.34
CA ASN A 847 -34.72 -9.03 -6.41
C ASN A 847 -34.07 -8.04 -5.43
N MET A 848 -32.75 -8.10 -5.26
CA MET A 848 -32.05 -7.25 -4.27
C MET A 848 -32.13 -5.76 -4.58
N ARG A 849 -32.22 -5.36 -5.86
CA ARG A 849 -32.37 -3.95 -6.27
C ARG A 849 -33.74 -3.42 -5.85
N GLU A 850 -34.81 -4.16 -6.16
CA GLU A 850 -36.18 -3.85 -5.76
C GLU A 850 -36.34 -3.79 -4.23
N ARG A 851 -35.69 -4.68 -3.48
CA ARG A 851 -35.71 -4.66 -2.01
C ARG A 851 -35.01 -3.43 -1.43
N ARG A 852 -33.92 -2.95 -2.05
CA ARG A 852 -33.24 -1.71 -1.63
C ARG A 852 -34.10 -0.49 -1.92
N MET A 853 -34.70 -0.42 -3.10
CA MET A 853 -35.62 0.66 -3.44
C MET A 853 -36.82 0.70 -2.50
N LEU A 854 -37.38 -0.47 -2.20
CA LEU A 854 -38.47 -0.60 -1.25
C LEU A 854 -38.04 -0.28 0.20
N ALA A 855 -36.77 -0.50 0.59
CA ALA A 855 -36.27 -0.06 1.89
C ALA A 855 -36.19 1.48 1.96
N TYR A 856 -35.72 2.12 0.90
CA TYR A 856 -35.50 3.57 0.83
C TYR A 856 -36.80 4.38 0.62
N LYS A 857 -37.72 3.93 -0.24
CA LYS A 857 -38.98 4.65 -0.54
C LYS A 857 -40.24 3.98 0.04
N GLY A 858 -40.13 2.77 0.58
CA GLY A 858 -41.29 2.00 1.02
C GLY A 858 -41.96 2.56 2.28
N ASN A 859 -43.23 2.15 2.44
CA ASN A 859 -44.05 2.52 3.59
C ASN A 859 -43.56 1.85 4.90
N ARG A 860 -44.19 2.23 6.02
CA ARG A 860 -43.88 1.70 7.35
C ARG A 860 -43.88 0.17 7.45
N GLU A 861 -44.77 -0.51 6.71
CA GLU A 861 -44.86 -1.98 6.70
C GLU A 861 -43.61 -2.60 6.04
N ALA A 862 -43.16 -2.04 4.92
CA ALA A 862 -41.94 -2.43 4.23
C ALA A 862 -40.69 -2.25 5.12
N ARG A 863 -40.54 -1.07 5.72
CA ARG A 863 -39.44 -0.76 6.66
C ARG A 863 -39.40 -1.73 7.83
N THR A 864 -40.56 -2.01 8.44
CA THR A 864 -40.66 -2.92 9.58
C THR A 864 -40.23 -4.35 9.22
N ILE A 865 -40.55 -4.82 8.01
CA ILE A 865 -40.16 -6.14 7.53
C ILE A 865 -38.67 -6.18 7.17
N LEU A 866 -38.17 -5.17 6.45
CA LEU A 866 -36.80 -5.12 5.95
C LEU A 866 -35.78 -4.87 7.08
N MET A 867 -36.14 -4.08 8.10
CA MET A 867 -35.30 -3.86 9.28
C MET A 867 -35.06 -5.15 10.09
N LYS A 868 -36.02 -6.08 10.08
CA LYS A 868 -35.89 -7.38 10.74
C LYS A 868 -35.08 -8.42 9.95
N THR A 869 -34.63 -8.09 8.74
CA THR A 869 -33.78 -8.99 7.97
C THR A 869 -32.35 -8.94 8.50
N TYR A 870 -31.61 -10.05 8.45
CA TYR A 870 -30.18 -10.09 8.81
C TYR A 870 -29.27 -9.44 7.75
N ASN A 871 -29.84 -8.76 6.74
CA ASN A 871 -29.10 -8.16 5.66
C ASN A 871 -28.79 -6.69 5.99
N ARG A 872 -27.55 -6.44 6.44
CA ARG A 872 -27.04 -5.13 6.87
C ARG A 872 -27.28 -4.02 5.85
N MET A 873 -27.12 -4.33 4.56
CA MET A 873 -27.34 -3.36 3.49
C MET A 873 -28.80 -2.88 3.47
N LEU A 874 -29.78 -3.79 3.55
CA LEU A 874 -31.19 -3.41 3.55
C LEU A 874 -31.57 -2.63 4.82
N GLN A 875 -30.98 -2.95 5.97
CA GLN A 875 -31.18 -2.21 7.22
C GLN A 875 -30.69 -0.76 7.10
N ASN A 876 -29.51 -0.53 6.50
CA ASN A 876 -29.01 0.82 6.25
C ASN A 876 -29.90 1.62 5.30
N PHE A 877 -30.39 1.00 4.22
CA PHE A 877 -31.35 1.67 3.32
C PHE A 877 -32.68 2.01 4.02
N VAL A 878 -33.12 1.25 5.03
CA VAL A 878 -34.28 1.61 5.85
C VAL A 878 -33.99 2.83 6.72
N LEU A 879 -32.77 2.95 7.29
CA LEU A 879 -32.38 4.12 8.08
C LEU A 879 -32.26 5.39 7.24
N MET A 880 -31.92 5.25 5.96
CA MET A 880 -31.85 6.36 4.99
C MET A 880 -33.23 6.76 4.42
N ASN A 881 -34.29 6.04 4.76
CA ASN A 881 -35.62 6.34 4.23
C ASN A 881 -36.09 7.73 4.74
N PRO A 882 -36.44 8.68 3.86
CA PRO A 882 -36.79 10.06 4.26
C PRO A 882 -38.07 10.14 5.09
N GLN A 883 -38.90 9.08 5.07
CA GLN A 883 -40.12 8.98 5.86
C GLN A 883 -39.94 8.18 7.16
N ILE A 884 -38.71 7.89 7.58
CA ILE A 884 -38.45 7.25 8.87
C ILE A 884 -38.80 8.20 10.01
N THR A 885 -39.50 7.69 11.01
CA THR A 885 -39.95 8.48 12.16
C THR A 885 -39.09 8.23 13.39
N ILE A 886 -39.02 9.21 14.30
CA ILE A 886 -38.28 9.08 15.58
C ILE A 886 -38.84 7.88 16.39
N ASP A 887 -40.15 7.66 16.39
CA ASP A 887 -40.77 6.50 17.04
C ASP A 887 -40.28 5.15 16.49
N GLU A 888 -39.98 5.07 15.18
CA GLU A 888 -39.37 3.89 14.57
C GLU A 888 -37.92 3.74 15.02
N ILE A 889 -37.14 4.82 15.05
CA ILE A 889 -35.75 4.82 15.53
C ILE A 889 -35.66 4.35 16.99
N VAL A 890 -36.50 4.91 17.88
CA VAL A 890 -36.59 4.51 19.29
C VAL A 890 -36.96 3.03 19.41
N ARG A 891 -37.86 2.54 18.55
CA ARG A 891 -38.23 1.12 18.53
C ARG A 891 -37.07 0.22 18.09
N TYR A 892 -36.30 0.62 17.08
CA TYR A 892 -35.14 -0.14 16.62
C TYR A 892 -34.02 -0.11 17.67
N ALA A 893 -33.75 1.04 18.28
CA ALA A 893 -32.75 1.16 19.35
C ALA A 893 -33.08 0.28 20.57
N ASN A 894 -34.36 0.09 20.88
CA ASN A 894 -34.81 -0.76 21.99
C ASN A 894 -34.91 -2.25 21.65
N ASP A 895 -34.75 -2.65 20.39
CA ASP A 895 -34.85 -4.06 19.99
C ASP A 895 -33.51 -4.76 20.24
N ARG A 896 -33.52 -5.67 21.23
CA ARG A 896 -32.33 -6.41 21.69
C ARG A 896 -31.73 -7.33 20.63
N MET A 897 -32.44 -7.62 19.54
CA MET A 897 -31.96 -8.44 18.44
C MET A 897 -31.46 -7.62 17.25
N MET A 898 -31.40 -6.29 17.37
CA MET A 898 -30.82 -5.43 16.32
C MET A 898 -29.31 -5.58 16.21
N SER A 899 -28.81 -5.36 15.00
CA SER A 899 -27.38 -5.41 14.71
C SER A 899 -26.66 -4.22 15.33
N GLU A 900 -25.43 -4.44 15.80
CA GLU A 900 -24.58 -3.38 16.36
C GLU A 900 -24.34 -2.24 15.36
N ASP A 901 -24.29 -2.55 14.06
CA ASP A 901 -24.14 -1.57 12.99
C ASP A 901 -25.34 -0.60 12.92
N VAL A 902 -26.58 -1.11 13.02
CA VAL A 902 -27.80 -0.27 13.05
C VAL A 902 -27.80 0.63 14.28
N ILE A 903 -27.42 0.09 15.45
CA ILE A 903 -27.32 0.86 16.68
C ILE A 903 -26.24 1.94 16.54
N ARG A 904 -25.08 1.60 15.97
CA ARG A 904 -24.00 2.56 15.70
C ARG A 904 -24.48 3.69 14.77
N THR A 905 -25.14 3.38 13.67
CA THR A 905 -25.68 4.40 12.75
C THR A 905 -26.69 5.31 13.45
N ILE A 906 -27.55 4.75 14.32
CA ILE A 906 -28.46 5.56 15.13
C ILE A 906 -27.69 6.49 16.09
N THR A 907 -26.64 5.99 16.75
CA THR A 907 -25.83 6.80 17.69
C THR A 907 -24.98 7.88 17.03
N LEU A 908 -24.65 7.71 15.75
CA LEU A 908 -23.88 8.70 14.97
C LEU A 908 -24.77 9.82 14.40
N ASN A 909 -26.10 9.70 14.49
CA ASN A 909 -27.01 10.73 14.00
C ASN A 909 -27.48 11.63 15.16
N ASP A 910 -26.90 12.83 15.25
CA ASP A 910 -27.20 13.82 16.28
C ASP A 910 -28.67 14.29 16.30
N ALA A 911 -29.40 14.17 15.18
CA ALA A 911 -30.81 14.54 15.14
C ALA A 911 -31.73 13.50 15.81
N TRP A 912 -31.27 12.25 15.93
CA TRP A 912 -32.02 11.15 16.55
C TRP A 912 -31.64 10.89 18.01
N THR A 913 -30.48 11.40 18.45
CA THR A 913 -29.95 11.22 19.81
C THR A 913 -30.21 12.40 20.76
N LYS A 914 -30.72 13.52 20.22
CA LYS A 914 -31.30 14.65 20.99
C LYS A 914 -32.70 14.31 21.48
#